data_AF-A0A0M3K180-F1
#
_entry.id   AF-A0A0M3K180-F1
#
_cell.length_a   1.000
_cell.length_b   1.000
_cell.length_c   1.000
_cell.angle_alpha   90.00
_cell.angle_beta   90.00
_cell.angle_gamma   90.00
#
_symmetry.space_group_name_H-M   'P 1'
#
loop_
_entity.id
_entity.type
_entity.pdbx_description
1 polymer ?
#
loop_
_entity_poly.entity_id
_entity_poly.type
_entity_poly.pdbx_seq_one_letter_code
_entity_poly.pdbx_strand_id
1 'polypeptide(L)'
;LHIDNSSDMFAFKVSRSNGSTPIWDTSIGSFLFSDQYIQIATFLPSDRVFGFGEHAHSSLKHDLSRYTTWGMLARDEMPEYSERPLKNLYGVHPFYLCVESDFSAHGVFFANSAPQEVTLGPGPHLVYRTIGGNLDIYIFEGPTPQMVIEQYLQLVGMPLLPPLWSLGFQTEYSDGCSELSSWSILIASVFLSYCLLRIQKHFKVSLDCTAVVEIGRNGYASANELDQVVRQTESRGILFNVININTDYMHDFNDFTLNNDWKQLTNITQKWHEQGYKLTIFINTGISVKNPWFKDAIDNNVSFIEWPTEDLVPTETNSLYAETNGTKVAFDGVWLSGDEPTSFGTNQQNPWYFNDSAHHAKIVPLKCPLSGTSTYPSSGSYAGHWLGATSARWDDLRGSIITTQEFNMFGIPYVGAYICGDDSTVDDVELSEEFQITFAAENNWYLRYPHRYKKKQPIMQVESVEVSAYLPNGRWYSLGTEDYGLEIAPGDRLFSASGNCIPRQRTASTALLSLMNPFDLLIALDETDHAEGSFRWEYGADQSKIPYQSASNFVFNANPENSVLLITSRIHDSRVPPFDVIEVLGIRYVPDLTSVKIDSHLAKVDQQKSYWNEPKKLIHIEGDGLIHLQTNTSITIEWNHKKFVEYFILIWLKMKTLN
;
A
#
# COMPACT_ATOMS: atom_id res chain seq x y z
N LEU A 1 16.25 30.85 -10.20
CA LEU A 1 17.68 30.53 -10.00
C LEU A 1 18.48 31.82 -9.93
N HIS A 2 19.26 31.99 -8.86
CA HIS A 2 20.18 33.10 -8.67
C HIS A 2 21.59 32.54 -8.47
N ILE A 3 22.56 33.00 -9.25
CA ILE A 3 23.97 32.60 -9.14
C ILE A 3 24.69 33.68 -8.34
N ASP A 4 25.39 33.28 -7.27
CA ASP A 4 26.18 34.20 -6.47
C ASP A 4 27.55 34.44 -7.13
N ASN A 5 27.74 35.66 -7.65
CA ASN A 5 28.99 36.10 -8.28
C ASN A 5 29.84 36.97 -7.34
N SER A 6 29.52 37.05 -6.05
CA SER A 6 30.23 37.91 -5.09
C SER A 6 31.47 37.27 -4.48
N SER A 7 31.64 35.95 -4.64
CA SER A 7 32.77 35.19 -4.13
C SER A 7 33.47 34.40 -5.24
N ASP A 8 34.74 34.04 -5.04
CA ASP A 8 35.47 33.15 -5.96
C ASP A 8 34.98 31.68 -5.91
N MET A 9 34.05 31.35 -4.99
CA MET A 9 33.42 30.04 -4.89
C MET A 9 32.09 30.02 -5.64
N PHE A 10 31.88 28.97 -6.45
CA PHE A 10 30.60 28.74 -7.11
C PHE A 10 29.52 28.40 -6.09
N ALA A 11 28.45 29.20 -6.09
CA ALA A 11 27.22 28.92 -5.34
C ALA A 11 26.01 29.47 -6.11
N PHE A 12 24.86 28.82 -5.93
CA PHE A 12 23.58 29.25 -6.44
C PHE A 12 22.46 29.04 -5.43
N LYS A 13 21.39 29.81 -5.61
CA LYS A 13 20.17 29.78 -4.80
C LYS A 13 18.95 29.60 -5.70
N VAL A 14 18.02 28.77 -5.27
CA VAL A 14 16.70 28.60 -5.85
C VAL A 14 15.69 29.15 -4.86
N SER A 15 14.82 30.03 -5.34
CA SER A 15 13.83 30.72 -4.53
C SER A 15 12.52 30.73 -5.30
N ARG A 16 11.40 30.60 -4.57
CA ARG A 16 10.07 30.86 -5.12
C ARG A 16 10.01 32.28 -5.67
N SER A 17 9.25 32.48 -6.75
CA SER A 17 9.04 33.81 -7.33
C SER A 17 8.51 34.85 -6.32
N ASN A 18 7.74 34.40 -5.32
CA ASN A 18 7.11 35.24 -4.30
C ASN A 18 7.73 35.09 -2.90
N GLY A 19 8.74 34.24 -2.73
CA GLY A 19 9.31 33.89 -1.42
C GLY A 19 10.60 34.65 -1.11
N SER A 20 10.76 35.09 0.14
CA SER A 20 12.00 35.72 0.61
C SER A 20 13.08 34.71 1.02
N THR A 21 12.69 33.48 1.36
CA THR A 21 13.60 32.42 1.80
C THR A 21 13.92 31.50 0.62
N PRO A 22 15.20 31.23 0.30
CA PRO A 22 15.57 30.23 -0.70
C PRO A 22 15.09 28.83 -0.29
N ILE A 23 14.57 28.07 -1.26
CA ILE A 23 14.22 26.65 -1.08
C ILE A 23 15.44 25.73 -1.26
N TRP A 24 16.48 26.23 -1.92
CA TRP A 24 17.76 25.55 -2.11
C TRP A 24 18.88 26.59 -2.12
N ASP A 25 19.87 26.49 -1.23
CA ASP A 25 20.95 27.46 -1.09
C ASP A 25 22.29 26.76 -0.87
N THR A 26 23.10 26.74 -1.93
CA THR A 26 24.41 26.06 -1.94
C THR A 26 25.55 26.92 -1.38
N SER A 27 25.26 28.11 -0.84
CA SER A 27 26.28 29.00 -0.25
C SER A 27 26.95 28.44 1.00
N ILE A 28 26.45 27.33 1.56
CA ILE A 28 27.15 26.52 2.56
C ILE A 28 28.51 26.00 2.05
N GLY A 29 28.71 25.93 0.73
CA GLY A 29 29.95 25.53 0.07
C GLY A 29 30.05 24.01 -0.11
N SER A 30 31.29 23.50 -0.10
CA SER A 30 31.57 22.06 -0.20
C SER A 30 31.26 21.41 -1.56
N PHE A 31 31.21 22.19 -2.64
CA PHE A 31 31.11 21.66 -4.00
C PHE A 31 32.42 20.99 -4.41
N LEU A 32 32.36 19.68 -4.67
CA LEU A 32 33.49 18.88 -5.15
C LEU A 32 33.03 18.07 -6.36
N PHE A 33 33.86 18.01 -7.40
CA PHE A 33 33.54 17.26 -8.61
C PHE A 33 34.80 16.56 -9.12
N SER A 34 34.80 15.23 -9.04
CA SER A 34 35.85 14.35 -9.56
C SER A 34 35.22 13.06 -10.07
N ASP A 35 35.98 12.27 -10.82
CA ASP A 35 35.50 11.07 -11.54
C ASP A 35 34.72 10.08 -10.65
N GLN A 36 35.20 9.85 -9.43
CA GLN A 36 34.57 8.92 -8.47
C GLN A 36 34.23 9.57 -7.13
N TYR A 37 34.06 10.90 -7.12
CA TYR A 37 33.61 11.62 -5.94
C TYR A 37 33.01 12.97 -6.33
N ILE A 38 31.70 13.08 -6.20
CA ILE A 38 30.93 14.30 -6.43
C ILE A 38 30.20 14.65 -5.12
N GLN A 39 30.25 15.91 -4.71
CA GLN A 39 29.57 16.42 -3.54
C GLN A 39 28.92 17.78 -3.82
N ILE A 40 27.70 17.96 -3.32
CA ILE A 40 27.00 19.25 -3.26
C ILE A 40 26.25 19.36 -1.93
N ALA A 41 26.22 20.56 -1.35
CA ALA A 41 25.53 20.81 -0.09
C ALA A 41 24.59 22.01 -0.23
N THR A 42 23.51 22.00 0.53
CA THR A 42 22.47 23.04 0.53
C THR A 42 21.93 23.29 1.92
N PHE A 43 21.65 24.56 2.25
CA PHE A 43 20.71 24.86 3.33
C PHE A 43 19.29 24.50 2.91
N LEU A 44 18.47 24.11 3.89
CA LEU A 44 17.06 23.81 3.70
C LEU A 44 16.22 24.92 4.38
N PRO A 45 15.04 25.28 3.83
CA PRO A 45 14.21 26.34 4.39
C PRO A 45 13.50 25.92 5.70
N SER A 46 13.44 24.62 6.01
CA SER A 46 12.85 24.08 7.23
C SER A 46 13.46 22.73 7.63
N ASP A 47 13.13 22.24 8.83
CA ASP A 47 13.49 20.91 9.33
C ASP A 47 12.44 19.82 8.98
N ARG A 48 11.44 20.15 8.15
CA ARG A 48 10.32 19.25 7.81
C ARG A 48 10.62 18.52 6.51
N VAL A 49 11.57 17.59 6.57
CA VAL A 49 12.07 16.82 5.42
C VAL A 49 11.54 15.38 5.48
N PHE A 50 11.12 14.85 4.34
CA PHE A 50 10.48 13.54 4.15
C PHE A 50 11.04 12.86 2.89
N GLY A 51 11.07 11.53 2.83
CA GLY A 51 11.59 10.78 1.68
C GLY A 51 13.04 10.32 1.88
N PHE A 52 13.79 10.17 0.78
CA PHE A 52 14.95 9.29 0.67
C PHE A 52 14.61 7.82 0.94
N GLY A 53 15.20 6.92 0.18
CA GLY A 53 14.92 5.50 0.37
C GLY A 53 15.83 4.61 -0.48
N GLU A 54 15.76 3.30 -0.32
CA GLU A 54 14.94 2.60 0.67
C GLU A 54 15.71 2.35 1.99
N HIS A 55 15.06 2.68 3.12
CA HIS A 55 15.61 2.56 4.48
C HIS A 55 14.48 2.25 5.47
N ALA A 56 14.83 1.67 6.62
CA ALA A 56 13.87 1.37 7.69
C ALA A 56 13.60 2.58 8.61
N HIS A 57 13.24 3.75 8.05
CA HIS A 57 13.15 5.00 8.80
C HIS A 57 12.31 4.90 10.09
N SER A 58 12.87 5.40 11.19
CA SER A 58 12.18 5.40 12.49
C SER A 58 11.14 6.51 12.61
N SER A 59 11.05 7.45 11.67
CA SER A 59 9.98 8.44 11.60
C SER A 59 9.86 8.96 10.17
N LEU A 60 8.63 9.27 9.75
CA LEU A 60 8.36 9.83 8.42
C LEU A 60 9.07 11.19 8.22
N LYS A 61 9.07 12.05 9.25
CA LYS A 61 9.89 13.27 9.27
C LYS A 61 11.31 12.92 9.70
N HIS A 62 12.31 13.34 8.94
CA HIS A 62 13.72 13.21 9.32
C HIS A 62 14.08 14.04 10.56
N ASP A 63 15.03 13.53 11.35
CA ASP A 63 15.61 14.23 12.50
C ASP A 63 16.88 14.99 12.09
N LEU A 64 16.76 16.30 11.89
CA LEU A 64 17.85 17.19 11.53
C LEU A 64 18.57 17.80 12.76
N SER A 65 18.23 17.38 13.99
CA SER A 65 18.92 17.86 15.20
C SER A 65 20.32 17.25 15.39
N ARG A 66 20.62 16.19 14.63
CA ARG A 66 21.89 15.47 14.61
C ARG A 66 22.30 15.15 13.18
N TYR A 67 23.59 14.90 12.98
CA TYR A 67 24.09 14.44 11.69
C TYR A 67 23.70 12.98 11.48
N THR A 68 22.95 12.72 10.41
CA THR A 68 22.54 11.37 10.01
C THR A 68 22.85 11.19 8.54
N THR A 69 23.52 10.09 8.19
CA THR A 69 23.86 9.74 6.81
C THR A 69 23.07 8.51 6.37
N TRP A 70 22.44 8.62 5.21
CA TRP A 70 21.68 7.56 4.55
C TRP A 70 22.40 7.16 3.28
N GLY A 71 23.08 6.01 3.31
CA GLY A 71 23.69 5.41 2.11
C GLY A 71 22.62 4.83 1.21
N MET A 72 22.75 4.95 -0.10
CA MET A 72 21.78 4.49 -1.10
C MET A 72 22.51 3.67 -2.14
N LEU A 73 22.28 2.37 -2.07
CA LEU A 73 22.69 1.35 -3.02
C LEU A 73 21.74 0.18 -2.80
N ALA A 74 21.14 -0.35 -3.85
CA ALA A 74 20.25 -1.50 -3.70
C ALA A 74 21.00 -2.68 -3.06
N ARG A 75 20.41 -3.27 -2.03
CA ARG A 75 21.01 -4.34 -1.23
C ARG A 75 19.93 -5.20 -0.56
N ASP A 76 20.00 -6.51 -0.76
CA ASP A 76 19.23 -7.44 0.08
C ASP A 76 19.74 -7.37 1.51
N GLU A 77 18.93 -6.74 2.33
CA GLU A 77 19.10 -6.61 3.74
C GLU A 77 17.73 -6.56 4.37
N MET A 78 17.55 -7.35 5.43
CA MET A 78 16.32 -7.32 6.20
C MET A 78 16.12 -5.94 6.85
N PRO A 79 14.95 -5.28 6.67
CA PRO A 79 14.64 -4.03 7.36
C PRO A 79 14.68 -4.22 8.89
N GLU A 80 15.32 -3.28 9.58
CA GLU A 80 15.48 -3.29 11.03
C GLU A 80 15.05 -1.95 11.63
N TYR A 81 13.86 -1.93 12.27
CA TYR A 81 13.26 -0.72 12.81
C TYR A 81 13.60 -0.43 14.29
N SER A 82 14.22 -1.39 14.99
CA SER A 82 14.43 -1.32 16.45
C SER A 82 15.64 -0.47 16.87
N GLU A 83 16.82 -0.61 16.25
CA GLU A 83 18.00 0.20 16.61
C GLU A 83 18.96 0.44 15.42
N ARG A 84 19.16 1.73 15.07
CA ARG A 84 20.03 2.22 13.96
C ARG A 84 19.61 1.74 12.55
N PRO A 85 18.46 2.23 12.04
CA PRO A 85 17.94 1.85 10.72
C PRO A 85 18.71 2.44 9.51
N LEU A 86 20.02 2.66 9.63
CA LEU A 86 20.83 3.36 8.62
C LEU A 86 21.24 2.48 7.42
N LYS A 87 20.79 1.22 7.40
CA LYS A 87 21.14 0.27 6.34
C LYS A 87 20.39 0.64 5.07
N ASN A 88 21.10 0.71 3.95
CA ASN A 88 20.49 0.69 2.63
C ASN A 88 19.80 -0.66 2.39
N LEU A 89 18.59 -0.62 1.83
CA LEU A 89 17.74 -1.77 1.55
C LEU A 89 17.58 -1.99 0.04
N TYR A 90 16.44 -2.50 -0.39
CA TYR A 90 16.20 -3.03 -1.74
C TYR A 90 16.19 -1.94 -2.82
N GLY A 91 15.48 -0.83 -2.59
CA GLY A 91 15.35 0.29 -3.52
C GLY A 91 16.35 1.44 -3.34
N VAL A 92 16.44 2.29 -4.37
CA VAL A 92 17.19 3.57 -4.34
C VAL A 92 16.29 4.70 -4.83
N HIS A 93 15.88 5.57 -3.91
CA HIS A 93 14.96 6.69 -4.13
C HIS A 93 15.58 8.02 -3.66
N PRO A 94 16.43 8.66 -4.48
CA PRO A 94 17.09 9.92 -4.15
C PRO A 94 16.16 11.13 -4.37
N PHE A 95 14.94 11.06 -3.82
CA PHE A 95 13.91 12.09 -3.84
C PHE A 95 13.51 12.47 -2.42
N TYR A 96 13.40 13.77 -2.15
CA TYR A 96 12.83 14.27 -0.89
C TYR A 96 11.78 15.33 -1.11
N LEU A 97 10.88 15.44 -0.14
CA LEU A 97 9.89 16.50 0.02
C LEU A 97 10.25 17.34 1.25
N CYS A 98 10.12 18.66 1.16
CA CYS A 98 10.28 19.56 2.28
C CYS A 98 9.08 20.50 2.41
N VAL A 99 8.49 20.55 3.61
CA VAL A 99 7.39 21.47 3.95
C VAL A 99 7.97 22.75 4.57
N GLU A 100 7.81 23.87 3.89
CA GLU A 100 8.34 25.18 4.28
C GLU A 100 7.63 25.75 5.52
N SER A 101 8.16 26.86 6.05
CA SER A 101 7.63 27.51 7.25
C SER A 101 6.20 28.04 7.08
N ASP A 102 5.83 28.41 5.85
CA ASP A 102 4.50 28.91 5.46
C ASP A 102 3.55 27.80 5.01
N PHE A 103 3.94 26.53 5.18
CA PHE A 103 3.24 25.33 4.70
C PHE A 103 3.21 25.15 3.17
N SER A 104 3.92 26.00 2.43
CA SER A 104 4.27 25.67 1.04
C SER A 104 5.18 24.42 1.02
N ALA A 105 5.24 23.69 -0.09
CA ALA A 105 6.09 22.50 -0.18
C ALA A 105 6.97 22.52 -1.43
N HIS A 106 8.16 21.94 -1.36
CA HIS A 106 8.96 21.68 -2.54
C HIS A 106 9.56 20.27 -2.48
N GLY A 107 9.90 19.74 -3.65
CA GLY A 107 10.59 18.46 -3.77
C GLY A 107 11.87 18.59 -4.57
N VAL A 108 12.83 17.71 -4.32
CA VAL A 108 14.07 17.63 -5.09
C VAL A 108 14.40 16.18 -5.39
N PHE A 109 14.69 15.89 -6.65
CA PHE A 109 15.11 14.59 -7.14
C PHE A 109 16.53 14.70 -7.71
N PHE A 110 17.44 13.85 -7.24
CA PHE A 110 18.77 13.68 -7.83
C PHE A 110 18.74 12.50 -8.80
N ALA A 111 18.74 12.76 -10.11
CA ALA A 111 18.71 11.72 -11.14
C ALA A 111 20.11 11.10 -11.31
N ASN A 112 20.48 10.23 -10.37
CA ASN A 112 21.74 9.51 -10.36
C ASN A 112 21.54 8.13 -9.73
N SER A 113 22.07 7.09 -10.38
CA SER A 113 21.96 5.69 -9.95
C SER A 113 23.28 5.09 -9.42
N ALA A 114 24.38 5.86 -9.44
CA ALA A 114 25.62 5.43 -8.83
C ALA A 114 25.48 5.33 -7.30
N PRO A 115 26.34 4.54 -6.62
CA PRO A 115 26.31 4.48 -5.16
C PRO A 115 26.45 5.89 -4.58
N GLN A 116 25.48 6.26 -3.74
CA GLN A 116 25.29 7.63 -3.31
C GLN A 116 24.88 7.67 -1.84
N GLU A 117 24.95 8.84 -1.23
CA GLU A 117 24.48 9.04 0.13
C GLU A 117 24.01 10.48 0.35
N VAL A 118 23.15 10.66 1.34
CA VAL A 118 22.74 11.98 1.83
C VAL A 118 23.05 12.09 3.32
N THR A 119 23.67 13.19 3.72
CA THR A 119 23.81 13.58 5.13
C THR A 119 22.87 14.73 5.43
N LEU A 120 22.01 14.54 6.41
CA LEU A 120 21.13 15.58 6.98
C LEU A 120 21.71 16.07 8.30
N GLY A 121 21.57 17.36 8.61
CA GLY A 121 22.09 17.89 9.87
C GLY A 121 21.55 19.27 10.28
N PRO A 122 21.99 19.78 11.45
CA PRO A 122 21.53 21.04 12.02
C PRO A 122 21.90 22.22 11.13
N GLY A 123 21.02 23.24 11.03
CA GLY A 123 21.24 24.34 10.10
C GLY A 123 19.98 24.84 9.41
N PRO A 124 18.93 24.00 9.26
CA PRO A 124 18.96 22.64 8.69
C PRO A 124 19.68 22.61 7.33
N HIS A 125 20.38 21.51 7.01
CA HIS A 125 21.08 21.36 5.73
C HIS A 125 21.12 19.92 5.25
N LEU A 126 21.45 19.76 3.97
CA LEU A 126 21.68 18.49 3.29
C LEU A 126 23.04 18.51 2.57
N VAL A 127 23.76 17.40 2.63
CA VAL A 127 24.96 17.13 1.83
C VAL A 127 24.72 15.87 1.01
N TYR A 128 24.72 16.00 -0.31
CA TYR A 128 24.63 14.87 -1.25
C TYR A 128 26.03 14.47 -1.69
N ARG A 129 26.33 13.17 -1.68
CA ARG A 129 27.58 12.59 -2.18
C ARG A 129 27.29 11.40 -3.08
N THR A 130 28.07 11.25 -4.14
CA THR A 130 28.01 10.08 -5.03
C THR A 130 29.40 9.76 -5.56
N ILE A 131 29.65 8.47 -5.84
CA ILE A 131 30.94 7.98 -6.37
C ILE A 131 30.91 7.77 -7.89
N GLY A 132 29.93 8.33 -8.59
CA GLY A 132 29.86 8.30 -10.05
C GLY A 132 28.67 9.08 -10.62
N GLY A 133 28.54 9.06 -11.94
CA GLY A 133 27.45 9.74 -12.65
C GLY A 133 27.65 11.26 -12.75
N ASN A 134 26.53 11.99 -12.84
CA ASN A 134 26.48 13.45 -12.97
C ASN A 134 25.59 14.06 -11.87
N LEU A 135 25.63 15.38 -11.72
CA LEU A 135 24.62 16.13 -10.96
C LEU A 135 23.48 16.56 -11.88
N ASP A 136 22.45 15.73 -11.99
CA ASP A 136 21.17 16.08 -12.63
C ASP A 136 20.10 16.23 -11.54
N ILE A 137 19.62 17.45 -11.34
CA ILE A 137 18.80 17.83 -10.18
C ILE A 137 17.50 18.48 -10.67
N TYR A 138 16.37 17.87 -10.30
CA TYR A 138 15.03 18.38 -10.59
C TYR A 138 14.42 18.95 -9.32
N ILE A 139 13.86 20.15 -9.40
CA ILE A 139 13.23 20.86 -8.27
C ILE A 139 11.77 21.14 -8.62
N PHE A 140 10.87 20.76 -7.72
CA PHE A 140 9.41 20.85 -7.87
C PHE A 140 8.86 21.83 -6.84
N GLU A 141 8.14 22.87 -7.26
CA GLU A 141 7.73 23.98 -6.38
C GLU A 141 6.28 23.90 -5.87
N GLY A 142 5.46 22.92 -6.30
CA GLY A 142 4.00 22.90 -6.06
C GLY A 142 3.60 23.33 -4.63
N PRO A 143 2.68 24.28 -4.41
CA PRO A 143 2.49 24.85 -3.08
C PRO A 143 2.04 23.82 -2.03
N THR A 144 1.48 22.68 -2.44
CA THR A 144 1.11 21.59 -1.52
C THR A 144 1.99 20.35 -1.73
N PRO A 145 2.18 19.50 -0.69
CA PRO A 145 2.87 18.22 -0.83
C PRO A 145 2.34 17.35 -1.98
N GLN A 146 1.01 17.32 -2.15
CA GLN A 146 0.37 16.58 -3.24
C GLN A 146 0.81 17.11 -4.60
N MET A 147 0.82 18.43 -4.82
CA MET A 147 1.24 19.01 -6.09
C MET A 147 2.73 18.77 -6.38
N VAL A 148 3.59 18.74 -5.35
CA VAL A 148 5.00 18.36 -5.52
C VAL A 148 5.11 16.92 -6.03
N ILE A 149 4.38 15.99 -5.41
CA ILE A 149 4.38 14.57 -5.82
C ILE A 149 3.80 14.44 -7.25
N GLU A 150 2.70 15.12 -7.57
CA GLU A 150 2.14 15.13 -8.94
C GLU A 150 3.16 15.62 -9.99
N GLN A 151 3.92 16.68 -9.70
CA GLN A 151 4.97 17.18 -10.58
C GLN A 151 6.13 16.19 -10.71
N TYR A 152 6.52 15.53 -9.61
CA TYR A 152 7.53 14.48 -9.62
C TYR A 152 7.08 13.28 -10.49
N LEU A 153 5.85 12.81 -10.35
CA LEU A 153 5.30 11.71 -11.14
C LEU A 153 5.11 12.07 -12.62
N GLN A 154 4.83 13.34 -12.95
CA GLN A 154 4.85 13.81 -14.34
C GLN A 154 6.23 13.68 -14.99
N LEU A 155 7.31 13.75 -14.20
CA LEU A 155 8.68 13.55 -14.67
C LEU A 155 9.03 12.07 -14.75
N VAL A 156 8.81 11.31 -13.68
CA VAL A 156 9.33 9.93 -13.55
C VAL A 156 8.38 8.86 -14.07
N GLY A 157 7.10 9.18 -14.26
CA GLY A 157 6.07 8.25 -14.71
C GLY A 157 4.94 8.11 -13.70
N MET A 158 3.72 7.98 -14.22
CA MET A 158 2.54 7.76 -13.41
C MET A 158 2.46 6.29 -12.98
N PRO A 159 1.99 6.00 -11.75
CA PRO A 159 1.81 4.64 -11.29
C PRO A 159 0.93 3.80 -12.22
N LEU A 160 1.23 2.51 -12.32
CA LEU A 160 0.38 1.54 -12.98
C LEU A 160 -0.97 1.46 -12.25
N LEU A 161 -2.05 1.22 -12.98
CA LEU A 161 -3.34 0.93 -12.38
C LEU A 161 -3.44 -0.58 -12.10
N PRO A 162 -3.35 -1.05 -10.84
CA PRO A 162 -3.38 -2.48 -10.56
C PRO A 162 -4.72 -3.09 -11.01
N PRO A 163 -4.74 -4.35 -11.48
CA PRO A 163 -6.00 -5.00 -11.79
C PRO A 163 -6.82 -5.17 -10.51
N LEU A 164 -8.13 -4.97 -10.57
CA LEU A 164 -8.98 -4.96 -9.37
C LEU A 164 -8.85 -6.22 -8.49
N TRP A 165 -8.62 -7.39 -9.10
CA TRP A 165 -8.46 -8.64 -8.35
C TRP A 165 -7.20 -8.66 -7.47
N SER A 166 -6.18 -7.84 -7.76
CA SER A 166 -4.93 -7.79 -6.99
C SER A 166 -5.04 -6.91 -5.76
N LEU A 167 -6.03 -6.01 -5.70
CA LEU A 167 -6.43 -5.35 -4.45
C LEU A 167 -7.04 -6.37 -3.47
N GLY A 168 -7.44 -7.55 -3.95
CA GLY A 168 -7.81 -8.72 -3.16
C GLY A 168 -6.85 -9.05 -2.02
N PHE A 169 -7.39 -9.57 -0.91
CA PHE A 169 -6.57 -10.28 0.07
C PHE A 169 -5.88 -11.46 -0.61
N GLN A 170 -4.60 -11.66 -0.32
CA GLN A 170 -3.75 -12.70 -0.88
C GLN A 170 -3.30 -13.68 0.21
N THR A 171 -3.35 -14.97 -0.08
CA THR A 171 -3.00 -16.02 0.88
C THR A 171 -1.81 -16.83 0.43
N GLU A 172 -0.93 -17.09 1.39
CA GLU A 172 0.14 -18.08 1.42
C GLU A 172 0.40 -18.35 2.95
N TYR A 173 0.62 -19.59 3.40
CA TYR A 173 0.32 -20.05 4.78
C TYR A 173 1.51 -20.76 5.43
N SER A 174 2.01 -20.37 6.63
CA SER A 174 3.26 -20.90 7.25
C SER A 174 3.10 -21.95 8.37
N ASP A 175 4.04 -22.91 8.43
CA ASP A 175 4.13 -24.00 9.44
C ASP A 175 4.80 -23.58 10.77
N GLY A 176 5.18 -22.31 10.93
CA GLY A 176 5.58 -21.74 12.23
C GLY A 176 4.43 -21.67 13.25
N CYS A 177 3.18 -21.74 12.75
CA CYS A 177 1.98 -21.88 13.56
C CYS A 177 1.62 -23.34 13.90
N SER A 178 2.58 -24.27 13.83
CA SER A 178 2.37 -25.69 14.13
C SER A 178 1.99 -25.96 15.60
N GLU A 179 2.29 -25.04 16.53
CA GLU A 179 1.85 -25.09 17.93
C GLU A 179 0.78 -24.04 18.31
N LEU A 180 0.00 -23.51 17.35
CA LEU A 180 -1.28 -22.87 17.68
C LEU A 180 -2.32 -23.94 18.03
N SER A 181 -2.08 -24.62 19.15
CA SER A 181 -2.98 -25.56 19.78
C SER A 181 -4.36 -24.93 19.97
N SER A 182 -5.33 -25.32 19.16
CA SER A 182 -6.78 -25.37 19.39
C SER A 182 -7.52 -24.11 19.90
N TRP A 183 -6.84 -23.04 20.28
CA TRP A 183 -7.36 -21.89 21.02
C TRP A 183 -7.16 -20.59 20.25
N SER A 184 -6.05 -20.42 19.52
CA SER A 184 -5.79 -19.23 18.69
C SER A 184 -6.54 -19.30 17.35
N ILE A 185 -6.70 -20.50 16.80
CA ILE A 185 -7.59 -20.75 15.65
C ILE A 185 -9.05 -20.67 16.09
N LEU A 186 -9.35 -21.01 17.35
CA LEU A 186 -10.64 -20.71 17.97
C LEU A 186 -10.81 -19.21 18.15
N ILE A 187 -9.77 -18.38 18.32
CA ILE A 187 -9.89 -16.92 18.44
C ILE A 187 -9.95 -16.24 17.08
N ALA A 188 -9.23 -16.65 16.03
CA ALA A 188 -9.48 -16.15 14.67
C ALA A 188 -10.89 -16.54 14.18
N SER A 189 -11.33 -17.77 14.48
CA SER A 189 -12.70 -18.20 14.19
C SER A 189 -13.74 -17.67 15.18
N VAL A 190 -13.41 -17.35 16.43
CA VAL A 190 -14.30 -16.65 17.38
C VAL A 190 -14.26 -15.16 17.12
N PHE A 191 -13.25 -14.53 16.55
CA PHE A 191 -13.23 -13.09 16.27
C PHE A 191 -13.86 -12.81 14.91
N LEU A 192 -13.62 -13.65 13.90
CA LEU A 192 -14.43 -13.62 12.69
C LEU A 192 -15.86 -14.09 12.99
N SER A 193 -16.10 -15.09 13.85
CA SER A 193 -17.48 -15.43 14.24
C SER A 193 -18.09 -14.49 15.29
N TYR A 194 -17.36 -13.70 16.06
CA TYR A 194 -17.91 -12.75 17.05
C TYR A 194 -18.13 -11.39 16.38
N CYS A 195 -17.29 -11.03 15.41
CA CYS A 195 -17.59 -9.99 14.43
C CYS A 195 -18.74 -10.43 13.52
N LEU A 196 -18.68 -11.60 12.85
CA LEU A 196 -19.74 -12.09 11.96
C LEU A 196 -21.05 -12.43 12.72
N LEU A 197 -21.06 -12.99 13.93
CA LEU A 197 -22.30 -13.29 14.67
C LEU A 197 -22.92 -12.05 15.33
N ARG A 198 -22.19 -10.94 15.54
CA ARG A 198 -22.82 -9.64 15.91
C ARG A 198 -23.16 -8.79 14.70
N ILE A 199 -22.36 -8.83 13.63
CA ILE A 199 -22.61 -8.13 12.36
C ILE A 199 -23.81 -8.77 11.63
N GLN A 200 -23.85 -10.11 11.49
CA GLN A 200 -24.98 -10.80 10.84
C GLN A 200 -26.29 -10.70 11.63
N LYS A 201 -26.24 -10.47 12.94
CA LYS A 201 -27.47 -10.46 13.73
C LYS A 201 -28.20 -9.13 13.70
N HIS A 202 -27.55 -8.02 13.32
CA HIS A 202 -28.24 -6.72 13.26
C HIS A 202 -27.86 -5.71 12.16
N PHE A 203 -26.77 -5.84 11.37
CA PHE A 203 -26.49 -4.84 10.32
C PHE A 203 -25.80 -5.39 9.07
N LYS A 204 -26.32 -4.99 7.90
CA LYS A 204 -25.78 -5.22 6.56
C LYS A 204 -24.81 -4.10 6.14
N VAL A 205 -23.68 -3.95 6.80
CA VAL A 205 -22.56 -3.15 6.27
C VAL A 205 -21.26 -3.83 6.65
N SER A 206 -20.43 -4.09 5.65
CA SER A 206 -19.07 -4.61 5.80
C SER A 206 -18.16 -3.71 4.97
N LEU A 207 -17.08 -3.23 5.58
CA LEU A 207 -16.00 -2.54 4.85
C LEU A 207 -15.35 -3.55 3.90
N ASP A 208 -15.67 -3.46 2.61
CA ASP A 208 -14.85 -4.02 1.55
C ASP A 208 -14.18 -2.86 0.82
N CYS A 209 -12.99 -2.50 1.30
CA CYS A 209 -11.97 -1.86 0.50
C CYS A 209 -10.79 -2.81 0.53
N THR A 210 -10.64 -3.53 -0.57
CA THR A 210 -9.74 -4.65 -0.76
C THR A 210 -8.29 -4.16 -0.56
N ALA A 211 -7.65 -4.64 0.50
CA ALA A 211 -6.25 -4.42 0.77
C ALA A 211 -5.43 -5.57 0.18
N VAL A 212 -4.31 -5.21 -0.46
CA VAL A 212 -3.24 -6.14 -0.82
C VAL A 212 -2.67 -6.65 0.50
N VAL A 213 -3.03 -7.86 0.85
CA VAL A 213 -2.54 -8.52 2.05
C VAL A 213 -1.86 -9.77 1.60
N GLU A 214 -0.56 -9.89 1.79
CA GLU A 214 0.17 -11.14 1.52
C GLU A 214 0.53 -11.76 2.88
N ILE A 215 -0.10 -12.90 3.18
CA ILE A 215 0.41 -13.84 4.19
C ILE A 215 1.28 -14.82 3.41
N GLY A 216 2.48 -15.20 3.86
CA GLY A 216 3.45 -16.01 3.09
C GLY A 216 3.99 -17.27 3.79
N ARG A 217 4.50 -18.23 3.00
CA ARG A 217 5.26 -19.44 3.41
C ARG A 217 6.13 -19.94 2.25
N ASN A 218 7.40 -20.16 2.61
CA ASN A 218 8.27 -21.13 1.96
C ASN A 218 8.04 -22.55 2.48
N GLY A 219 7.96 -23.55 1.59
CA GLY A 219 8.05 -24.97 1.96
C GLY A 219 6.76 -25.77 1.88
N TYR A 220 5.83 -25.47 0.97
CA TYR A 220 4.74 -26.43 0.67
C TYR A 220 5.32 -27.70 0.06
N ALA A 221 4.92 -28.88 0.56
CA ALA A 221 5.45 -30.15 0.06
C ALA A 221 4.86 -30.54 -1.30
N SER A 222 3.62 -30.11 -1.63
CA SER A 222 2.97 -30.48 -2.90
C SER A 222 1.83 -29.55 -3.29
N ALA A 223 1.42 -29.62 -4.57
CA ALA A 223 0.24 -28.89 -5.05
C ALA A 223 -1.07 -29.32 -4.36
N ASN A 224 -1.16 -30.56 -3.87
CA ASN A 224 -2.35 -31.06 -3.15
C ASN A 224 -2.44 -30.49 -1.73
N GLU A 225 -1.30 -30.33 -1.05
CA GLU A 225 -1.26 -29.68 0.26
C GLU A 225 -1.74 -28.23 0.15
N LEU A 226 -1.27 -27.51 -0.89
CA LEU A 226 -1.73 -26.16 -1.17
C LEU A 226 -3.25 -26.10 -1.43
N ASP A 227 -3.82 -27.01 -2.24
CA ASP A 227 -5.28 -27.08 -2.45
C ASP A 227 -6.04 -27.36 -1.16
N GLN A 228 -5.48 -28.17 -0.26
CA GLN A 228 -6.08 -28.41 1.05
C GLN A 228 -6.11 -27.14 1.91
N VAL A 229 -5.02 -26.35 1.91
CA VAL A 229 -4.96 -25.08 2.63
C VAL A 229 -6.00 -24.10 2.08
N VAL A 230 -6.08 -23.94 0.76
CA VAL A 230 -7.07 -23.09 0.08
C VAL A 230 -8.50 -23.46 0.52
N ARG A 231 -8.86 -24.76 0.49
CA ARG A 231 -10.18 -25.23 0.94
C ARG A 231 -10.42 -25.00 2.43
N GLN A 232 -9.40 -25.13 3.26
CA GLN A 232 -9.51 -24.89 4.70
C GLN A 232 -9.78 -23.40 4.97
N THR A 233 -9.06 -22.51 4.28
CA THR A 233 -9.26 -21.05 4.35
C THR A 233 -10.69 -20.68 3.93
N GLU A 234 -11.17 -21.21 2.79
CA GLU A 234 -12.55 -21.05 2.34
C GLU A 234 -13.57 -21.54 3.39
N SER A 235 -13.38 -22.73 3.95
CA SER A 235 -14.30 -23.33 4.92
C SER A 235 -14.47 -22.52 6.20
N ARG A 236 -13.51 -21.63 6.48
CA ARG A 236 -13.48 -20.71 7.62
C ARG A 236 -14.11 -19.35 7.31
N GLY A 237 -14.55 -19.12 6.07
CA GLY A 237 -15.16 -17.86 5.64
C GLY A 237 -14.16 -16.71 5.48
N ILE A 238 -12.86 -17.01 5.36
CA ILE A 238 -11.82 -16.01 5.09
C ILE A 238 -11.89 -15.66 3.60
N LEU A 239 -12.00 -14.37 3.30
CA LEU A 239 -12.09 -13.86 1.93
C LEU A 239 -10.68 -13.65 1.37
N PHE A 240 -10.40 -14.23 0.19
CA PHE A 240 -9.13 -14.04 -0.51
C PHE A 240 -9.31 -14.21 -2.02
N ASN A 241 -8.33 -13.74 -2.79
CA ASN A 241 -8.40 -13.69 -4.24
C ASN A 241 -7.19 -14.24 -4.95
N VAL A 242 -6.02 -14.06 -4.36
CA VAL A 242 -4.75 -14.45 -4.95
C VAL A 242 -4.13 -15.53 -4.09
N ILE A 243 -3.72 -16.60 -4.75
CA ILE A 243 -2.95 -17.69 -4.17
C ILE A 243 -1.53 -17.45 -4.65
N ASN A 244 -0.60 -17.21 -3.73
CA ASN A 244 0.82 -17.06 -4.03
C ASN A 244 1.52 -18.42 -3.88
N ILE A 245 2.46 -18.72 -4.78
CA ILE A 245 3.34 -19.88 -4.69
C ILE A 245 4.78 -19.42 -4.83
N ASN A 246 5.59 -19.69 -3.80
CA ASN A 246 7.02 -19.45 -3.82
C ASN A 246 7.76 -20.54 -4.64
N THR A 247 9.06 -20.73 -4.48
CA THR A 247 9.86 -21.61 -5.35
C THR A 247 9.67 -23.11 -5.15
N ASP A 248 8.83 -23.53 -4.22
CA ASP A 248 8.59 -24.95 -3.91
C ASP A 248 8.12 -25.76 -5.14
N TYR A 249 7.42 -25.12 -6.07
CA TYR A 249 6.96 -25.76 -7.29
C TYR A 249 8.09 -26.08 -8.28
N MET A 250 9.22 -25.40 -8.18
CA MET A 250 10.34 -25.52 -9.10
C MET A 250 11.14 -26.79 -8.83
N HIS A 251 11.61 -27.45 -9.89
CA HIS A 251 12.53 -28.57 -9.76
C HIS A 251 13.95 -28.05 -9.45
N ASP A 252 14.47 -28.37 -8.26
CA ASP A 252 15.76 -27.87 -7.76
C ASP A 252 15.86 -26.33 -7.83
N PHE A 253 14.77 -25.62 -7.52
CA PHE A 253 14.69 -24.14 -7.53
C PHE A 253 15.00 -23.49 -8.89
N ASN A 254 14.99 -24.28 -9.98
CA ASN A 254 15.26 -23.76 -11.32
C ASN A 254 14.01 -23.15 -11.94
N ASP A 255 14.16 -21.94 -12.48
CA ASP A 255 13.07 -21.29 -13.20
C ASP A 255 12.58 -22.10 -14.38
N PHE A 256 11.28 -21.92 -14.64
CA PHE A 256 10.56 -22.56 -15.75
C PHE A 256 10.62 -24.09 -15.69
N THR A 257 10.69 -24.64 -14.48
CA THR A 257 10.62 -26.08 -14.22
C THR A 257 9.49 -26.40 -13.23
N LEU A 258 9.06 -27.67 -13.21
CA LEU A 258 8.03 -28.16 -12.30
C LEU A 258 8.52 -29.42 -11.60
N ASN A 259 8.51 -29.42 -10.27
CA ASN A 259 8.86 -30.57 -9.45
C ASN A 259 7.79 -31.68 -9.54
N ASN A 260 8.17 -32.92 -9.27
CA ASN A 260 7.31 -34.10 -9.40
C ASN A 260 6.04 -34.02 -8.55
N ASP A 261 6.15 -33.54 -7.31
CA ASP A 261 5.02 -33.40 -6.38
C ASP A 261 4.07 -32.24 -6.75
N TRP A 262 4.44 -31.45 -7.76
CA TRP A 262 3.70 -30.31 -8.25
C TRP A 262 3.04 -30.52 -9.62
N LYS A 263 3.15 -31.73 -10.21
CA LYS A 263 2.55 -32.05 -11.52
C LYS A 263 1.04 -31.83 -11.61
N GLN A 264 0.31 -31.87 -10.49
CA GLN A 264 -1.13 -31.62 -10.45
C GLN A 264 -1.48 -30.12 -10.42
N LEU A 265 -0.50 -29.23 -10.27
CA LEU A 265 -0.72 -27.80 -10.15
C LEU A 265 -1.59 -27.27 -11.29
N THR A 266 -1.32 -27.65 -12.54
CA THR A 266 -2.10 -27.22 -13.70
C THR A 266 -3.60 -27.54 -13.58
N ASN A 267 -3.94 -28.76 -13.17
CA ASN A 267 -5.34 -29.19 -13.03
C ASN A 267 -6.03 -28.49 -11.84
N ILE A 268 -5.28 -28.24 -10.76
CA ILE A 268 -5.77 -27.56 -9.57
C ILE A 268 -6.01 -26.08 -9.86
N THR A 269 -5.03 -25.40 -10.47
CA THR A 269 -5.13 -24.00 -10.87
C THR A 269 -6.29 -23.75 -11.83
N GLN A 270 -6.58 -24.67 -12.76
CA GLN A 270 -7.75 -24.56 -13.62
C GLN A 270 -9.06 -24.49 -12.80
N LYS A 271 -9.20 -25.33 -11.76
CA LYS A 271 -10.37 -25.30 -10.88
C LYS A 271 -10.45 -24.00 -10.09
N TRP A 272 -9.33 -23.52 -9.58
CA TRP A 272 -9.26 -22.23 -8.88
C TRP A 272 -9.70 -21.08 -9.79
N HIS A 273 -9.28 -21.08 -11.06
CA HIS A 273 -9.71 -20.08 -12.03
C HIS A 273 -11.21 -20.14 -12.32
N GLU A 274 -11.80 -21.34 -12.42
CA GLU A 274 -13.25 -21.53 -12.55
C GLU A 274 -14.03 -20.99 -11.32
N GLN A 275 -13.40 -21.00 -10.14
CA GLN A 275 -13.93 -20.45 -8.90
C GLN A 275 -13.67 -18.93 -8.73
N GLY A 276 -12.92 -18.32 -9.65
CA GLY A 276 -12.62 -16.88 -9.67
C GLY A 276 -11.31 -16.48 -8.99
N TYR A 277 -10.58 -17.41 -8.37
CA TYR A 277 -9.25 -17.17 -7.81
C TYR A 277 -8.22 -16.84 -8.90
N LYS A 278 -7.10 -16.28 -8.47
CA LYS A 278 -5.93 -16.00 -9.29
C LYS A 278 -4.71 -16.67 -8.67
N LEU A 279 -3.84 -17.16 -9.53
CA LEU A 279 -2.55 -17.70 -9.14
C LEU A 279 -1.47 -16.71 -9.54
N THR A 280 -0.59 -16.44 -8.59
CA THR A 280 0.68 -15.74 -8.78
C THR A 280 1.79 -16.73 -8.44
N ILE A 281 2.80 -16.78 -9.28
CA ILE A 281 3.95 -17.65 -9.09
C ILE A 281 5.20 -16.80 -8.97
N PHE A 282 6.09 -17.28 -8.11
CA PHE A 282 7.42 -16.76 -8.00
C PHE A 282 8.29 -17.26 -9.15
N ILE A 283 9.16 -16.41 -9.68
CA ILE A 283 10.15 -16.71 -10.73
C ILE A 283 11.43 -16.02 -10.29
N ASN A 284 12.62 -16.57 -10.60
CA ASN A 284 13.98 -16.06 -10.38
C ASN A 284 14.62 -15.37 -11.62
N THR A 285 15.60 -14.48 -11.40
CA THR A 285 16.36 -13.70 -12.41
C THR A 285 17.65 -14.45 -12.69
N GLY A 286 18.19 -15.09 -11.67
CA GLY A 286 19.29 -16.04 -11.79
C GLY A 286 18.84 -17.31 -12.48
N ILE A 287 19.21 -17.46 -13.74
CA ILE A 287 19.09 -18.74 -14.43
C ILE A 287 20.33 -19.57 -14.12
N SER A 288 20.13 -20.74 -13.49
CA SER A 288 21.20 -21.70 -13.27
C SER A 288 21.92 -22.05 -14.57
N VAL A 289 23.26 -22.00 -14.57
CA VAL A 289 24.08 -22.36 -15.74
C VAL A 289 23.92 -23.83 -16.17
N LYS A 290 23.36 -24.68 -15.31
CA LYS A 290 23.03 -26.08 -15.62
C LYS A 290 21.63 -26.23 -16.24
N ASN A 291 20.82 -25.18 -16.23
CA ASN A 291 19.49 -25.18 -16.81
C ASN A 291 19.58 -25.03 -18.34
N PRO A 292 18.89 -25.88 -19.13
CA PRO A 292 18.85 -25.73 -20.60
C PRO A 292 18.50 -24.32 -21.09
N TRP A 293 17.67 -23.59 -20.35
CA TRP A 293 17.28 -22.21 -20.69
C TRP A 293 18.46 -21.23 -20.67
N PHE A 294 19.51 -21.50 -19.87
CA PHE A 294 20.72 -20.68 -19.88
C PHE A 294 21.44 -20.75 -21.23
N LYS A 295 21.55 -21.98 -21.78
CA LYS A 295 22.16 -22.20 -23.10
C LYS A 295 21.35 -21.50 -24.19
N ASP A 296 20.03 -21.62 -24.15
CA ASP A 296 19.16 -20.94 -25.10
C ASP A 296 19.32 -19.40 -25.01
N ALA A 297 19.50 -18.85 -23.81
CA ALA A 297 19.74 -17.42 -23.62
C ALA A 297 21.08 -16.96 -24.23
N ILE A 298 22.15 -17.75 -24.05
CA ILE A 298 23.45 -17.51 -24.71
C ILE A 298 23.31 -17.58 -26.23
N ASP A 299 22.66 -18.62 -26.75
CA ASP A 299 22.47 -18.84 -28.19
C ASP A 299 21.61 -17.74 -28.84
N ASN A 300 20.72 -17.10 -28.08
CA ASN A 300 19.90 -15.96 -28.52
C ASN A 300 20.52 -14.58 -28.19
N ASN A 301 21.77 -14.53 -27.72
CA ASN A 301 22.50 -13.29 -27.42
C ASN A 301 21.75 -12.37 -26.43
N VAL A 302 21.13 -12.97 -25.41
CA VAL A 302 20.52 -12.24 -24.28
C VAL A 302 21.63 -11.53 -23.48
N SER A 303 21.33 -10.35 -22.94
CA SER A 303 22.27 -9.61 -22.09
C SER A 303 22.36 -10.24 -20.70
N PHE A 304 23.58 -10.35 -20.16
CA PHE A 304 23.84 -10.86 -18.82
C PHE A 304 24.46 -9.77 -17.95
N ILE A 305 24.40 -9.96 -16.63
CA ILE A 305 25.25 -9.20 -15.71
C ILE A 305 26.69 -9.68 -15.94
N GLU A 306 27.58 -8.73 -16.20
CA GLU A 306 28.98 -9.01 -16.52
C GLU A 306 29.93 -8.28 -15.57
N TRP A 307 31.11 -8.88 -15.38
CA TRP A 307 32.24 -8.19 -14.80
C TRP A 307 32.67 -7.02 -15.70
N PRO A 308 32.98 -5.84 -15.11
CA PRO A 308 33.41 -4.67 -15.87
C PRO A 308 34.63 -4.95 -16.76
N THR A 309 35.57 -5.76 -16.26
CA THR A 309 36.81 -6.12 -16.93
C THR A 309 37.16 -7.59 -16.66
N GLU A 310 37.93 -8.21 -17.55
CA GLU A 310 38.28 -9.64 -17.47
C GLU A 310 39.12 -9.99 -16.23
N ASP A 311 39.93 -9.06 -15.72
CA ASP A 311 40.77 -9.26 -14.54
C ASP A 311 39.98 -9.35 -13.22
N LEU A 312 38.72 -8.89 -13.23
CA LEU A 312 37.80 -9.03 -12.11
C LEU A 312 37.08 -10.38 -12.09
N VAL A 313 37.17 -11.16 -13.17
CA VAL A 313 36.50 -12.47 -13.27
C VAL A 313 37.17 -13.48 -12.34
N PRO A 314 36.44 -14.14 -11.42
CA PRO A 314 36.99 -15.22 -10.59
C PRO A 314 37.25 -16.49 -11.43
N THR A 315 38.40 -16.55 -12.10
CA THR A 315 38.71 -17.60 -13.09
C THR A 315 38.62 -19.03 -12.55
N GLU A 316 38.95 -19.25 -11.27
CA GLU A 316 38.85 -20.57 -10.63
C GLU A 316 37.40 -21.09 -10.65
N THR A 317 36.44 -20.28 -10.18
CA THR A 317 35.01 -20.61 -10.19
C THR A 317 34.44 -20.62 -11.61
N ASN A 318 34.83 -19.63 -12.44
CA ASN A 318 34.31 -19.46 -13.80
C ASN A 318 34.66 -20.67 -14.69
N SER A 319 35.83 -21.27 -14.49
CA SER A 319 36.26 -22.46 -15.22
C SER A 319 35.52 -23.77 -14.88
N LEU A 320 34.73 -23.79 -13.79
CA LEU A 320 33.99 -24.99 -13.37
C LEU A 320 32.79 -25.32 -14.26
N TYR A 321 32.35 -24.39 -15.11
CA TYR A 321 31.16 -24.51 -15.95
C TYR A 321 31.49 -24.23 -17.40
N ALA A 322 31.07 -25.11 -18.31
CA ALA A 322 31.50 -25.06 -19.70
C ALA A 322 30.90 -23.88 -20.46
N GLU A 323 29.70 -23.47 -20.10
CA GLU A 323 28.87 -22.47 -20.77
C GLU A 323 29.37 -21.03 -20.59
N THR A 324 30.22 -20.81 -19.60
CA THR A 324 30.59 -19.49 -19.08
C THR A 324 32.10 -19.33 -18.92
N ASN A 325 32.86 -20.41 -19.10
CA ASN A 325 34.32 -20.41 -19.10
C ASN A 325 34.90 -19.43 -20.13
N GLY A 326 35.73 -18.49 -19.67
CA GLY A 326 36.38 -17.51 -20.53
C GLY A 326 35.46 -16.35 -20.96
N THR A 327 34.30 -16.20 -20.31
CA THR A 327 33.39 -15.07 -20.49
C THR A 327 33.45 -14.12 -19.29
N LYS A 328 32.99 -12.87 -19.48
CA LYS A 328 32.80 -11.91 -18.37
C LYS A 328 31.47 -12.11 -17.63
N VAL A 329 30.68 -13.13 -18.00
CA VAL A 329 29.39 -13.40 -17.34
C VAL A 329 29.62 -13.66 -15.86
N ALA A 330 28.95 -12.88 -15.00
CA ALA A 330 29.00 -13.08 -13.56
C ALA A 330 28.17 -14.31 -13.18
N PHE A 331 28.74 -15.19 -12.36
CA PHE A 331 28.11 -16.42 -11.89
C PHE A 331 27.54 -16.24 -10.49
N ASP A 332 26.23 -16.03 -10.35
CA ASP A 332 25.62 -16.00 -9.02
C ASP A 332 24.52 -17.06 -8.87
N GLY A 333 24.46 -17.66 -7.68
CA GLY A 333 23.24 -18.31 -7.21
C GLY A 333 22.30 -17.21 -6.74
N VAL A 334 21.33 -16.85 -7.58
CA VAL A 334 20.33 -15.81 -7.30
C VAL A 334 18.95 -16.46 -7.27
N TRP A 335 18.25 -16.27 -6.15
CA TRP A 335 16.81 -16.43 -5.99
C TRP A 335 16.18 -15.08 -6.41
N LEU A 336 15.02 -14.97 -7.07
CA LEU A 336 14.27 -13.70 -7.04
C LEU A 336 13.64 -13.57 -5.67
N SER A 337 13.25 -12.36 -5.29
CA SER A 337 13.88 -11.76 -4.11
C SER A 337 15.40 -11.74 -4.29
N GLY A 338 15.94 -10.65 -4.81
CA GLY A 338 17.36 -10.60 -5.19
C GLY A 338 17.66 -9.85 -6.48
N ASP A 339 16.81 -8.90 -6.88
CA ASP A 339 16.95 -8.05 -8.08
C ASP A 339 17.65 -6.71 -7.78
N GLU A 340 18.20 -6.56 -6.57
CA GLU A 340 19.09 -5.47 -6.23
C GLU A 340 20.29 -5.33 -7.16
N PRO A 341 21.00 -6.39 -7.63
CA PRO A 341 20.90 -7.85 -7.46
C PRO A 341 21.62 -8.44 -6.22
N THR A 342 21.17 -9.61 -5.75
CA THR A 342 21.67 -10.25 -4.52
C THR A 342 22.47 -11.52 -4.76
N SER A 343 23.57 -11.68 -4.01
CA SER A 343 24.44 -12.85 -4.04
C SER A 343 24.68 -13.35 -2.61
N PHE A 344 24.23 -14.56 -2.30
CA PHE A 344 24.48 -15.14 -0.99
C PHE A 344 25.97 -15.43 -0.80
N GLY A 345 26.52 -15.04 0.35
CA GLY A 345 27.89 -15.36 0.74
C GLY A 345 28.97 -14.40 0.24
N THR A 346 28.65 -13.24 -0.33
CA THR A 346 29.67 -12.28 -0.80
C THR A 346 30.82 -12.09 0.19
N ASN A 347 32.06 -12.28 -0.27
CA ASN A 347 33.29 -12.20 0.54
C ASN A 347 33.46 -13.24 1.68
N GLN A 348 32.74 -14.37 1.67
CA GLN A 348 32.92 -15.48 2.64
C GLN A 348 33.47 -16.74 1.97
N GLN A 349 34.54 -17.33 2.54
CA GLN A 349 35.16 -18.53 1.97
C GLN A 349 34.27 -19.79 2.08
N ASN A 350 33.42 -19.88 3.11
CA ASN A 350 32.47 -20.96 3.34
C ASN A 350 31.15 -20.38 3.91
N PRO A 351 30.19 -19.98 3.07
CA PRO A 351 28.87 -19.51 3.55
C PRO A 351 28.09 -20.63 4.25
N TRP A 352 27.02 -20.27 4.96
CA TRP A 352 26.28 -21.19 5.84
C TRP A 352 25.70 -22.43 5.13
N TYR A 353 25.41 -22.35 3.83
CA TYR A 353 24.92 -23.45 2.99
C TYR A 353 26.04 -24.30 2.35
N PHE A 354 27.32 -23.94 2.50
CA PHE A 354 28.43 -24.58 1.79
C PHE A 354 28.63 -26.07 2.12
N ASN A 355 28.18 -26.50 3.31
CA ASN A 355 28.27 -27.89 3.76
C ASN A 355 26.94 -28.65 3.69
N ASP A 356 25.87 -28.06 3.15
CA ASP A 356 24.59 -28.76 2.97
C ASP A 356 24.60 -29.57 1.68
N SER A 357 24.97 -30.85 1.80
CA SER A 357 24.99 -31.81 0.70
C SER A 357 23.61 -32.24 0.19
N ALA A 358 22.52 -31.87 0.89
CA ALA A 358 21.16 -32.26 0.51
C ALA A 358 20.46 -31.22 -0.38
N HIS A 359 20.87 -29.95 -0.33
CA HIS A 359 20.10 -28.87 -0.97
C HIS A 359 20.92 -27.95 -1.90
N HIS A 360 22.26 -27.88 -1.80
CA HIS A 360 23.05 -26.89 -2.56
C HIS A 360 24.31 -27.49 -3.20
N ALA A 361 24.68 -27.03 -4.41
CA ALA A 361 26.01 -27.27 -4.96
C ALA A 361 27.06 -26.41 -4.22
N LYS A 362 28.28 -26.94 -4.04
CA LYS A 362 29.41 -26.23 -3.41
C LYS A 362 29.91 -25.09 -4.28
N ILE A 363 29.21 -23.96 -4.26
CA ILE A 363 29.55 -22.77 -5.06
C ILE A 363 30.20 -21.74 -4.13
N VAL A 364 31.39 -21.28 -4.52
CA VAL A 364 32.09 -20.17 -3.84
C VAL A 364 31.39 -18.86 -4.23
N PRO A 365 31.00 -18.02 -3.28
CA PRO A 365 30.21 -16.81 -3.55
C PRO A 365 31.02 -15.67 -4.20
N LEU A 366 30.35 -14.81 -5.00
CA LEU A 366 30.97 -13.70 -5.76
C LEU A 366 31.29 -12.46 -4.90
N LYS A 367 31.79 -11.41 -5.57
CA LYS A 367 31.95 -10.03 -5.05
C LYS A 367 30.93 -9.12 -5.75
N CYS A 368 30.38 -8.13 -5.03
CA CYS A 368 29.26 -7.31 -5.49
C CYS A 368 29.48 -6.65 -6.86
N PRO A 369 28.52 -6.75 -7.80
CA PRO A 369 28.46 -5.87 -8.96
C PRO A 369 28.10 -4.43 -8.55
N LEU A 370 28.59 -3.43 -9.30
CA LEU A 370 28.47 -2.00 -8.99
C LEU A 370 27.27 -1.30 -9.70
N SER A 371 26.36 -2.07 -10.30
CA SER A 371 25.22 -1.53 -11.06
C SER A 371 24.00 -2.46 -11.04
N GLY A 372 22.84 -1.91 -10.69
CA GLY A 372 21.56 -2.59 -10.55
C GLY A 372 20.76 -1.95 -9.41
N THR A 373 19.44 -1.90 -9.53
CA THR A 373 18.53 -1.45 -8.46
C THR A 373 17.22 -2.21 -8.56
N SER A 374 16.72 -2.78 -7.47
CA SER A 374 15.42 -3.48 -7.41
C SER A 374 14.27 -2.51 -7.72
N THR A 375 14.25 -1.36 -7.04
CA THR A 375 13.38 -0.23 -7.40
C THR A 375 14.16 1.07 -7.51
N TYR A 376 13.75 1.91 -8.48
CA TYR A 376 14.29 3.25 -8.75
C TYR A 376 13.14 4.16 -9.18
N PRO A 377 13.25 5.50 -9.09
CA PRO A 377 12.27 6.42 -9.67
C PRO A 377 11.80 5.99 -11.06
N SER A 378 10.48 5.89 -11.24
CA SER A 378 9.73 5.30 -12.37
C SER A 378 9.23 3.85 -12.21
N SER A 379 9.81 3.03 -11.32
CA SER A 379 9.44 1.61 -11.15
C SER A 379 7.94 1.38 -10.95
N GLY A 380 7.25 2.29 -10.24
CA GLY A 380 5.81 2.23 -10.00
C GLY A 380 4.93 2.30 -11.26
N SER A 381 5.49 2.73 -12.39
CA SER A 381 4.80 2.70 -13.70
C SER A 381 4.61 1.29 -14.24
N TYR A 382 5.33 0.30 -13.69
CA TYR A 382 5.42 -1.06 -14.21
C TYR A 382 5.11 -2.14 -13.17
N ALA A 383 5.41 -1.87 -11.89
CA ALA A 383 5.23 -2.83 -10.81
C ALA A 383 4.74 -2.18 -9.50
N GLY A 384 4.18 -3.01 -8.62
CA GLY A 384 4.13 -2.69 -7.20
C GLY A 384 5.43 -3.01 -6.49
N HIS A 385 5.42 -2.89 -5.18
CA HIS A 385 6.55 -3.25 -4.34
C HIS A 385 6.10 -3.84 -3.02
N TRP A 386 6.89 -4.73 -2.42
CA TRP A 386 6.65 -5.18 -1.05
C TRP A 386 7.86 -4.80 -0.20
N LEU A 387 7.65 -4.48 1.07
CA LEU A 387 8.66 -3.88 1.96
C LEU A 387 9.76 -4.84 2.45
N GLY A 388 9.89 -6.03 1.87
CA GLY A 388 10.86 -7.03 2.31
C GLY A 388 10.44 -7.87 3.53
N ALA A 389 11.30 -8.80 3.91
CA ALA A 389 11.11 -9.68 5.07
C ALA A 389 11.22 -8.91 6.39
N THR A 390 10.18 -8.95 7.25
CA THR A 390 10.19 -8.29 8.56
C THR A 390 10.15 -9.29 9.71
N SER A 391 10.72 -8.95 10.87
CA SER A 391 10.94 -9.91 11.99
C SER A 391 9.73 -10.08 12.92
N ALA A 392 8.51 -9.72 12.48
CA ALA A 392 7.29 -9.85 13.28
C ALA A 392 7.35 -9.14 14.65
N ARG A 393 7.77 -7.85 14.71
CA ARG A 393 7.77 -7.03 15.94
C ARG A 393 6.85 -5.82 15.81
N TRP A 394 6.46 -5.25 16.95
CA TRP A 394 5.68 -4.00 17.02
C TRP A 394 6.37 -2.81 16.31
N ASP A 395 7.70 -2.75 16.38
CA ASP A 395 8.46 -1.71 15.67
C ASP A 395 8.42 -1.93 14.16
N ASP A 396 8.33 -3.19 13.69
CA ASP A 396 8.20 -3.51 12.27
C ASP A 396 6.82 -3.08 11.75
N LEU A 397 5.74 -3.28 12.52
CA LEU A 397 4.41 -2.75 12.21
C LEU A 397 4.45 -1.22 12.05
N ARG A 398 5.00 -0.51 13.03
CA ARG A 398 5.11 0.95 12.96
C ARG A 398 5.98 1.41 11.78
N GLY A 399 7.10 0.74 11.57
CA GLY A 399 8.05 1.01 10.50
C GLY A 399 7.42 0.87 9.12
N SER A 400 6.66 -0.19 8.93
CA SER A 400 6.03 -0.49 7.66
C SER A 400 4.94 0.51 7.23
N ILE A 401 4.27 1.20 8.19
CA ILE A 401 3.40 2.35 7.89
C ILE A 401 4.23 3.51 7.32
N ILE A 402 5.38 3.82 7.95
CA ILE A 402 6.27 4.89 7.51
C ILE A 402 6.75 4.63 6.08
N THR A 403 7.29 3.44 5.84
CA THR A 403 7.82 3.06 4.53
C THR A 403 6.72 3.03 3.47
N THR A 404 5.51 2.56 3.79
CA THR A 404 4.35 2.63 2.88
C THR A 404 4.03 4.06 2.44
N GLN A 405 4.04 5.02 3.38
CA GLN A 405 3.82 6.44 3.06
C GLN A 405 4.95 7.00 2.19
N GLU A 406 6.19 6.56 2.38
CA GLU A 406 7.33 6.95 1.54
C GLU A 406 7.20 6.39 0.12
N PHE A 407 6.80 5.13 -0.06
CA PHE A 407 6.55 4.55 -1.38
C PHE A 407 5.38 5.22 -2.11
N ASN A 408 4.34 5.66 -1.40
CA ASN A 408 3.31 6.55 -1.96
C ASN A 408 3.92 7.84 -2.52
N MET A 409 4.86 8.46 -1.80
CA MET A 409 5.59 9.64 -2.26
C MET A 409 6.51 9.33 -3.46
N PHE A 410 7.09 8.13 -3.52
CA PHE A 410 7.97 7.69 -4.62
C PHE A 410 7.21 7.28 -5.89
N GLY A 411 5.88 7.26 -5.85
CA GLY A 411 5.05 6.89 -7.00
C GLY A 411 4.78 5.40 -7.13
N ILE A 412 4.81 4.67 -6.02
CA ILE A 412 4.57 3.22 -5.96
C ILE A 412 3.44 2.97 -4.93
N PRO A 413 2.17 3.25 -5.30
CA PRO A 413 1.04 3.14 -4.38
C PRO A 413 0.53 1.71 -4.18
N TYR A 414 0.88 0.78 -5.08
CA TYR A 414 0.58 -0.65 -4.90
C TYR A 414 1.71 -1.28 -4.07
N VAL A 415 1.64 -1.06 -2.75
CA VAL A 415 2.69 -1.44 -1.78
C VAL A 415 2.13 -2.12 -0.53
N GLY A 416 2.89 -3.04 0.07
CA GLY A 416 2.51 -3.75 1.29
C GLY A 416 3.69 -4.40 2.03
N ALA A 417 3.46 -4.90 3.25
CA ALA A 417 4.43 -5.65 4.05
C ALA A 417 3.94 -7.08 4.33
N TYR A 418 4.87 -7.98 4.68
CA TYR A 418 4.50 -9.30 5.21
C TYR A 418 3.73 -9.17 6.51
N ILE A 419 2.44 -9.52 6.44
CA ILE A 419 1.57 -9.48 7.61
C ILE A 419 1.95 -10.62 8.55
N CYS A 420 2.09 -10.29 9.84
CA CYS A 420 2.64 -11.15 10.88
C CYS A 420 4.16 -11.41 10.77
N GLY A 421 4.87 -10.78 9.83
CA GLY A 421 6.31 -10.97 9.61
C GLY A 421 6.66 -12.32 8.94
N ASP A 422 7.92 -12.44 8.52
CA ASP A 422 8.46 -13.59 7.79
C ASP A 422 9.08 -14.65 8.72
N ASP A 423 9.47 -14.28 9.95
CA ASP A 423 10.07 -15.23 10.89
C ASP A 423 9.02 -16.17 11.50
N SER A 424 9.36 -17.45 11.55
CA SER A 424 8.58 -18.60 11.99
C SER A 424 8.10 -18.60 13.45
N THR A 425 8.31 -17.51 14.21
CA THR A 425 8.04 -17.44 15.66
C THR A 425 7.11 -16.28 16.03
N VAL A 426 5.92 -16.27 15.44
CA VAL A 426 4.87 -15.33 15.89
C VAL A 426 4.17 -15.90 17.11
N ASP A 427 4.79 -15.74 18.28
CA ASP A 427 4.18 -16.11 19.57
C ASP A 427 3.13 -15.08 20.05
N ASP A 428 3.07 -13.90 19.41
CA ASP A 428 2.21 -12.77 19.77
C ASP A 428 1.00 -12.66 18.82
N VAL A 429 -0.10 -13.29 19.21
CA VAL A 429 -1.39 -13.25 18.50
C VAL A 429 -1.93 -11.81 18.42
N GLU A 430 -1.67 -10.98 19.42
CA GLU A 430 -2.16 -9.60 19.46
C GLU A 430 -1.43 -8.74 18.41
N LEU A 431 -0.13 -8.96 18.23
CA LEU A 431 0.63 -8.31 17.16
C LEU A 431 0.13 -8.71 15.77
N SER A 432 -0.21 -9.98 15.57
CA SER A 432 -0.76 -10.48 14.30
C SER A 432 -2.10 -9.83 13.96
N GLU A 433 -2.99 -9.70 14.96
CA GLU A 433 -4.27 -9.03 14.81
C GLU A 433 -4.08 -7.55 14.44
N GLU A 434 -3.19 -6.84 15.15
CA GLU A 434 -2.92 -5.43 14.87
C GLU A 434 -2.27 -5.18 13.51
N PHE A 435 -1.43 -6.11 13.05
CA PHE A 435 -0.80 -6.01 11.73
C PHE A 435 -1.84 -6.10 10.60
N GLN A 436 -2.76 -7.07 10.67
CA GLN A 436 -3.85 -7.24 9.70
C GLN A 436 -4.76 -6.02 9.65
N ILE A 437 -5.11 -5.51 10.84
CA ILE A 437 -6.01 -4.38 11.03
C ILE A 437 -5.43 -3.08 10.47
N THR A 438 -4.17 -2.80 10.78
CA THR A 438 -3.55 -1.50 10.48
C THR A 438 -3.29 -1.36 8.98
N PHE A 439 -2.80 -2.41 8.33
CA PHE A 439 -2.56 -2.40 6.88
C PHE A 439 -3.83 -2.34 6.03
N ALA A 440 -4.93 -2.92 6.51
CA ALA A 440 -6.22 -2.81 5.83
C ALA A 440 -6.79 -1.37 5.88
N ALA A 441 -6.45 -0.61 6.92
CA ALA A 441 -6.90 0.77 7.09
C ALA A 441 -6.03 1.77 6.29
N GLU A 442 -4.70 1.68 6.38
CA GLU A 442 -3.74 2.67 5.88
C GLU A 442 -3.63 2.74 4.33
N ASN A 443 -4.04 1.70 3.61
CA ASN A 443 -4.09 1.71 2.13
C ASN A 443 -5.33 2.42 1.55
N ASN A 444 -6.21 2.88 2.42
CA ASN A 444 -7.46 3.54 2.08
C ASN A 444 -7.53 4.84 2.90
N TRP A 445 -8.38 5.80 2.54
CA TRP A 445 -8.47 7.10 3.24
C TRP A 445 -9.02 7.02 4.70
N TYR A 446 -8.79 5.91 5.40
CA TYR A 446 -9.21 5.60 6.75
C TYR A 446 -7.98 5.53 7.66
N LEU A 447 -8.04 6.24 8.79
CA LEU A 447 -7.01 6.18 9.82
C LEU A 447 -7.48 5.23 10.92
N ARG A 448 -6.61 4.29 11.33
CA ARG A 448 -6.80 3.46 12.53
C ARG A 448 -5.48 3.30 13.28
N TYR A 449 -5.56 3.33 14.61
CA TYR A 449 -4.39 3.30 15.50
C TYR A 449 -4.11 1.91 16.09
N PRO A 450 -2.83 1.50 16.24
CA PRO A 450 -2.46 0.17 16.74
C PRO A 450 -2.61 0.03 18.27
N HIS A 451 -3.04 -1.14 18.74
CA HIS A 451 -3.15 -1.48 20.17
C HIS A 451 -1.79 -1.75 20.86
N ARG A 452 -1.75 -1.65 22.20
CA ARG A 452 -0.60 -1.98 23.08
C ARG A 452 -1.12 -2.64 24.35
N TYR A 453 -1.21 -3.96 24.40
CA TYR A 453 -1.66 -4.66 25.59
C TYR A 453 -0.53 -4.79 26.64
N LYS A 454 -0.88 -4.71 27.93
CA LYS A 454 0.05 -5.01 29.04
C LYS A 454 -0.25 -6.41 29.57
N LYS A 455 0.74 -7.31 29.50
CA LYS A 455 0.65 -8.67 30.04
C LYS A 455 0.49 -8.64 31.57
N LYS A 456 -0.68 -9.06 32.08
CA LYS A 456 -0.88 -9.53 33.47
C LYS A 456 -1.44 -10.95 33.45
N GLN A 457 -0.66 -11.91 33.92
CA GLN A 457 -1.19 -13.26 34.24
C GLN A 457 -2.04 -13.20 35.53
N PRO A 458 -3.06 -14.07 35.73
CA PRO A 458 -3.44 -15.25 34.94
C PRO A 458 -4.79 -15.10 34.18
N ILE A 459 -5.33 -13.89 34.06
CA ILE A 459 -6.59 -13.62 33.37
C ILE A 459 -6.35 -12.44 32.43
N MET A 460 -6.50 -12.65 31.12
CA MET A 460 -6.58 -11.55 30.15
C MET A 460 -7.85 -10.75 30.44
N GLN A 461 -7.73 -9.70 31.24
CA GLN A 461 -8.68 -8.60 31.21
C GLN A 461 -8.25 -7.65 30.09
N VAL A 462 -9.19 -7.36 29.19
CA VAL A 462 -9.07 -6.24 28.24
C VAL A 462 -9.07 -4.97 29.09
N GLU A 463 -7.91 -4.53 29.57
CA GLU A 463 -7.73 -3.15 29.98
C GLU A 463 -7.64 -2.34 28.69
N SER A 464 -8.56 -1.38 28.53
CA SER A 464 -8.63 -0.50 27.36
C SER A 464 -7.25 0.08 27.05
N VAL A 465 -6.71 -0.27 25.89
CA VAL A 465 -5.53 0.40 25.36
C VAL A 465 -6.00 1.73 24.79
N GLU A 466 -5.70 2.83 25.49
CA GLU A 466 -5.84 4.17 24.95
C GLU A 466 -4.61 4.48 24.06
N VAL A 467 -4.86 4.90 22.82
CA VAL A 467 -3.82 5.41 21.92
C VAL A 467 -4.04 6.89 21.73
N SER A 468 -2.98 7.69 21.93
CA SER A 468 -3.05 9.11 21.67
C SER A 468 -2.99 9.35 20.16
N ALA A 469 -4.09 9.87 19.63
CA ALA A 469 -4.35 10.07 18.22
C ALA A 469 -4.47 11.56 17.91
N TYR A 470 -3.88 12.02 16.80
CA TYR A 470 -4.14 13.36 16.28
C TYR A 470 -5.22 13.26 15.20
N LEU A 471 -6.38 13.86 15.45
CA LEU A 471 -7.38 14.11 14.42
C LEU A 471 -7.19 15.53 13.88
N PRO A 472 -6.91 15.70 12.58
CA PRO A 472 -6.91 17.00 11.94
C PRO A 472 -8.23 17.74 12.15
N ASN A 473 -8.18 19.07 12.08
CA ASN A 473 -9.37 19.92 12.18
C ASN A 473 -10.43 19.50 11.15
N GLY A 474 -11.63 19.18 11.63
CA GLY A 474 -12.75 18.76 10.81
C GLY A 474 -13.65 17.79 11.59
N ARG A 475 -14.79 17.42 10.99
CA ARG A 475 -15.65 16.37 11.54
C ARG A 475 -15.12 15.00 11.14
N TRP A 476 -15.25 14.05 12.04
CA TRP A 476 -14.86 12.66 11.84
C TRP A 476 -16.02 11.77 12.27
N TYR A 477 -16.28 10.72 11.49
CA TYR A 477 -17.36 9.77 11.77
C TYR A 477 -16.82 8.38 12.00
N SER A 478 -17.31 7.71 13.04
CA SER A 478 -16.93 6.33 13.30
C SER A 478 -17.52 5.38 12.26
N LEU A 479 -16.67 4.46 11.80
CA LEU A 479 -17.06 3.28 11.03
C LEU A 479 -17.01 2.00 11.86
N GLY A 480 -16.77 2.12 13.18
CA GLY A 480 -16.80 1.01 14.13
C GLY A 480 -18.21 0.42 14.25
N THR A 481 -18.31 -0.87 14.57
CA THR A 481 -19.59 -1.59 14.57
C THR A 481 -20.58 -1.10 15.63
N GLU A 482 -20.09 -0.65 16.79
CA GLU A 482 -20.94 -0.23 17.91
C GLU A 482 -21.36 1.24 17.79
N ASP A 483 -20.44 2.08 17.35
CA ASP A 483 -20.50 3.53 17.27
C ASP A 483 -20.68 4.06 15.83
N TYR A 484 -20.95 3.17 14.86
CA TYR A 484 -21.12 3.52 13.44
C TYR A 484 -21.97 4.77 13.22
N GLY A 485 -21.42 5.72 12.46
CA GLY A 485 -22.05 6.97 12.07
C GLY A 485 -21.97 8.09 13.10
N LEU A 486 -21.52 7.82 14.34
CA LEU A 486 -21.35 8.86 15.35
C LEU A 486 -20.18 9.77 15.01
N GLU A 487 -20.36 11.06 15.27
CA GLU A 487 -19.27 12.02 15.29
C GLU A 487 -18.41 11.78 16.53
N ILE A 488 -17.10 11.82 16.36
CA ILE A 488 -16.13 11.33 17.34
C ILE A 488 -15.07 12.37 17.67
N ALA A 489 -14.47 12.18 18.85
CA ALA A 489 -13.33 12.96 19.32
C ALA A 489 -12.03 12.15 19.15
N PRO A 490 -10.84 12.76 19.32
CA PRO A 490 -9.58 12.02 19.33
C PRO A 490 -9.59 10.87 20.35
N GLY A 491 -9.29 9.64 19.92
CA GLY A 491 -9.17 8.45 20.79
C GLY A 491 -9.96 7.19 20.38
N ASP A 492 -10.86 7.28 19.39
CA ASP A 492 -11.70 6.16 18.94
C ASP A 492 -10.99 5.24 17.87
N ARG A 493 -11.68 4.24 17.29
CA ARG A 493 -11.01 3.09 16.62
C ARG A 493 -10.92 3.06 15.07
N LEU A 494 -11.86 3.62 14.30
CA LEU A 494 -11.82 3.60 12.81
C LEU A 494 -12.75 4.66 12.24
N PHE A 495 -12.26 5.51 11.33
CA PHE A 495 -12.97 6.75 10.99
C PHE A 495 -12.96 7.11 9.51
N SER A 496 -13.99 7.85 9.10
CA SER A 496 -14.04 8.56 7.82
C SER A 496 -13.96 10.07 8.03
N ALA A 497 -13.14 10.74 7.22
CA ALA A 497 -13.08 12.19 7.16
C ALA A 497 -14.37 12.77 6.56
N SER A 498 -14.90 13.82 7.17
CA SER A 498 -16.04 14.56 6.63
C SER A 498 -15.76 15.24 5.29
N GLY A 499 -16.82 15.55 4.55
CA GLY A 499 -16.79 16.17 3.22
C GLY A 499 -16.71 15.17 2.07
N ASN A 500 -16.83 13.86 2.32
CA ASN A 500 -16.57 12.82 1.32
C ASN A 500 -17.80 11.99 0.96
N CYS A 501 -17.97 11.72 -0.34
CA CYS A 501 -18.86 10.69 -0.87
C CYS A 501 -18.03 9.46 -1.27
N ILE A 502 -18.29 8.32 -0.63
CA ILE A 502 -17.50 7.09 -0.74
C ILE A 502 -18.39 5.95 -1.26
N PRO A 503 -18.18 5.47 -2.49
CA PRO A 503 -18.77 4.23 -2.99
C PRO A 503 -18.21 3.01 -2.23
N ARG A 504 -19.07 2.07 -1.87
CA ARG A 504 -18.71 0.79 -1.23
C ARG A 504 -19.41 -0.35 -1.94
N GLN A 505 -18.74 -1.46 -2.19
CA GLN A 505 -19.35 -2.63 -2.82
C GLN A 505 -19.70 -3.67 -1.76
N ARG A 506 -20.84 -4.35 -1.91
CA ARG A 506 -21.19 -5.44 -0.99
C ARG A 506 -20.29 -6.64 -1.22
N THR A 507 -19.97 -7.33 -0.13
CA THR A 507 -18.90 -8.32 -0.08
C THR A 507 -19.29 -9.66 -0.69
N ALA A 508 -18.29 -10.41 -1.14
CA ALA A 508 -18.45 -11.79 -1.60
C ALA A 508 -17.15 -12.59 -1.34
N SER A 509 -17.20 -13.92 -1.52
CA SER A 509 -16.04 -14.80 -1.34
C SER A 509 -14.86 -14.47 -2.25
N THR A 510 -15.11 -13.85 -3.42
CA THR A 510 -14.07 -13.39 -4.33
C THR A 510 -14.39 -12.02 -4.93
N ALA A 511 -13.39 -11.25 -5.33
CA ALA A 511 -13.52 -9.98 -6.06
C ALA A 511 -14.38 -10.13 -7.33
N LEU A 512 -14.29 -11.27 -8.03
CA LEU A 512 -15.14 -11.53 -9.20
C LEU A 512 -16.63 -11.62 -8.85
N LEU A 513 -16.95 -12.22 -7.70
CA LEU A 513 -18.33 -12.29 -7.22
C LEU A 513 -18.78 -10.96 -6.60
N SER A 514 -17.87 -10.26 -5.92
CA SER A 514 -18.12 -8.93 -5.34
C SER A 514 -18.44 -7.92 -6.43
N LEU A 515 -17.74 -7.98 -7.57
CA LEU A 515 -17.99 -7.20 -8.79
C LEU A 515 -19.43 -7.30 -9.32
N MET A 516 -20.17 -8.35 -8.99
CA MET A 516 -21.57 -8.54 -9.41
C MET A 516 -22.57 -7.93 -8.41
N ASN A 517 -22.11 -7.60 -7.21
CA ASN A 517 -22.98 -7.07 -6.17
C ASN A 517 -23.25 -5.58 -6.35
N PRO A 518 -24.43 -5.11 -5.91
CA PRO A 518 -24.76 -3.69 -5.85
C PRO A 518 -23.81 -2.89 -4.95
N PHE A 519 -23.75 -1.59 -5.21
CA PHE A 519 -23.03 -0.61 -4.42
C PHE A 519 -23.90 0.07 -3.37
N ASP A 520 -23.24 0.58 -2.34
CA ASP A 520 -23.76 1.51 -1.36
C ASP A 520 -22.97 2.83 -1.47
N LEU A 521 -23.63 3.99 -1.39
CA LEU A 521 -22.99 5.30 -1.35
C LEU A 521 -23.01 5.85 0.07
N LEU A 522 -21.84 5.98 0.69
CA LEU A 522 -21.67 6.62 1.99
C LEU A 522 -21.37 8.12 1.80
N ILE A 523 -22.11 8.99 2.46
CA ILE A 523 -21.97 10.45 2.39
C ILE A 523 -21.66 10.97 3.79
N ALA A 524 -20.41 11.36 4.04
CA ALA A 524 -19.96 11.92 5.32
C ALA A 524 -19.91 13.46 5.22
N LEU A 525 -20.80 14.17 5.93
CA LEU A 525 -20.95 15.61 5.74
C LEU A 525 -19.89 16.46 6.45
N ASP A 526 -19.38 17.49 5.78
CA ASP A 526 -18.53 18.53 6.39
C ASP A 526 -19.32 19.56 7.19
N GLU A 527 -18.66 20.46 7.92
CA GLU A 527 -19.26 21.54 8.73
C GLU A 527 -20.35 22.37 8.00
N THR A 528 -20.33 22.38 6.66
CA THR A 528 -21.26 23.12 5.80
C THR A 528 -22.43 22.28 5.29
N ASP A 529 -22.58 21.05 5.79
CA ASP A 529 -23.54 20.04 5.35
C ASP A 529 -23.36 19.68 3.85
N HIS A 530 -22.10 19.66 3.41
CA HIS A 530 -21.67 19.33 2.06
C HIS A 530 -20.80 18.05 2.04
N ALA A 531 -20.78 17.35 0.91
CA ALA A 531 -19.82 16.29 0.63
C ALA A 531 -19.64 16.09 -0.88
N GLU A 532 -18.45 15.70 -1.29
CA GLU A 532 -18.13 15.38 -2.69
C GLU A 532 -17.31 14.09 -2.82
N GLY A 533 -17.34 13.47 -3.99
CA GLY A 533 -16.53 12.30 -4.25
C GLY A 533 -16.56 11.86 -5.69
N SER A 534 -15.77 10.86 -6.02
CA SER A 534 -15.71 10.30 -7.36
C SER A 534 -15.68 8.78 -7.35
N PHE A 535 -16.14 8.18 -8.43
CA PHE A 535 -16.16 6.74 -8.65
C PHE A 535 -15.66 6.43 -10.05
N ARG A 536 -14.77 5.44 -10.14
CA ARG A 536 -14.27 4.90 -11.41
C ARG A 536 -14.63 3.44 -11.45
N TRP A 537 -15.05 2.97 -12.62
CA TRP A 537 -15.43 1.58 -12.83
C TRP A 537 -14.98 1.09 -14.20
N GLU A 538 -14.44 -0.13 -14.20
CA GLU A 538 -14.10 -0.88 -15.39
C GLU A 538 -14.14 -2.39 -15.11
N TYR A 539 -14.76 -3.16 -16.00
CA TYR A 539 -14.78 -4.61 -15.91
C TYR A 539 -13.77 -5.22 -16.89
N GLY A 540 -12.79 -5.95 -16.34
CA GLY A 540 -11.78 -6.70 -17.09
C GLY A 540 -10.54 -5.86 -17.39
N ALA A 541 -9.38 -6.33 -16.95
CA ALA A 541 -8.10 -5.63 -16.93
C ALA A 541 -7.42 -5.49 -18.31
N ASP A 542 -7.99 -4.70 -19.23
CA ASP A 542 -7.25 -4.21 -20.40
C ASP A 542 -6.81 -2.75 -20.19
N GLN A 543 -5.69 -2.60 -19.48
CA GLN A 543 -5.07 -1.30 -19.16
C GLN A 543 -4.78 -0.45 -20.41
N SER A 544 -4.67 -1.05 -21.61
CA SER A 544 -4.37 -0.33 -22.85
C SER A 544 -5.56 0.47 -23.40
N LYS A 545 -6.77 0.29 -22.84
CA LYS A 545 -8.01 0.86 -23.36
C LYS A 545 -8.71 1.85 -22.45
N ILE A 546 -8.17 2.12 -21.26
CA ILE A 546 -8.83 3.00 -20.28
C ILE A 546 -8.81 4.43 -20.80
N PRO A 547 -9.95 5.02 -21.22
CA PRO A 547 -10.01 6.45 -21.37
C PRO A 547 -9.96 6.99 -19.94
N TYR A 548 -8.97 7.82 -19.60
CA TYR A 548 -8.86 8.56 -18.33
C TYR A 548 -10.16 9.29 -17.88
N GLN A 549 -11.19 9.31 -18.74
CA GLN A 549 -12.45 10.04 -18.65
C GLN A 549 -13.67 9.22 -18.15
N SER A 550 -13.57 7.88 -17.97
CA SER A 550 -14.68 7.06 -17.44
C SER A 550 -14.78 7.17 -15.92
N ALA A 551 -15.46 8.22 -15.45
CA ALA A 551 -15.67 8.47 -14.02
C ALA A 551 -17.07 9.07 -13.76
N SER A 552 -17.58 8.84 -12.56
CA SER A 552 -18.76 9.49 -12.01
C SER A 552 -18.37 10.38 -10.84
N ASN A 553 -18.94 11.57 -10.76
CA ASN A 553 -18.76 12.49 -9.64
C ASN A 553 -20.07 12.61 -8.85
N PHE A 554 -19.95 12.67 -7.53
CA PHE A 554 -21.05 12.87 -6.59
C PHE A 554 -20.86 14.21 -5.89
N VAL A 555 -21.94 14.98 -5.78
CA VAL A 555 -21.97 16.23 -5.03
C VAL A 555 -23.24 16.24 -4.20
N PHE A 556 -23.11 16.27 -2.89
CA PHE A 556 -24.21 16.30 -1.95
C PHE A 556 -24.28 17.64 -1.23
N ASN A 557 -25.48 18.19 -1.11
CA ASN A 557 -25.74 19.37 -0.30
C ASN A 557 -27.04 19.18 0.50
N ALA A 558 -27.03 19.57 1.77
CA ALA A 558 -28.24 19.66 2.58
C ALA A 558 -28.45 21.08 3.12
N ASN A 559 -29.72 21.46 3.24
CA ASN A 559 -30.15 22.70 3.88
C ASN A 559 -31.40 22.43 4.73
N PRO A 560 -31.96 23.41 5.47
CA PRO A 560 -33.12 23.18 6.32
C PRO A 560 -34.39 22.67 5.61
N GLU A 561 -34.54 22.90 4.31
CA GLU A 561 -35.73 22.52 3.53
C GLU A 561 -35.58 21.16 2.86
N ASN A 562 -34.42 20.86 2.27
CA ASN A 562 -34.18 19.62 1.52
C ASN A 562 -32.71 19.18 1.50
N SER A 563 -32.51 17.94 1.05
CA SER A 563 -31.21 17.38 0.67
C SER A 563 -31.19 17.06 -0.81
N VAL A 564 -30.06 17.29 -1.47
CA VAL A 564 -29.87 17.06 -2.91
C VAL A 564 -28.53 16.38 -3.16
N LEU A 565 -28.57 15.25 -3.85
CA LEU A 565 -27.42 14.53 -4.41
C LEU A 565 -27.42 14.69 -5.92
N LEU A 566 -26.39 15.34 -6.46
CA LEU A 566 -26.15 15.45 -7.88
C LEU A 566 -25.07 14.45 -8.30
N ILE A 567 -25.36 13.67 -9.34
CA ILE A 567 -24.44 12.68 -9.90
C ILE A 567 -24.20 13.03 -11.36
N THR A 568 -22.93 13.14 -11.74
CA THR A 568 -22.54 13.31 -13.15
C THR A 568 -21.72 12.11 -13.57
N SER A 569 -22.23 11.30 -14.49
CA SER A 569 -21.64 10.02 -14.87
C SER A 569 -21.11 10.01 -16.31
N ARG A 570 -19.90 9.50 -16.47
CA ARG A 570 -19.27 9.19 -17.77
C ARG A 570 -18.88 7.71 -17.90
N ILE A 571 -19.47 6.83 -17.08
CA ILE A 571 -19.18 5.39 -17.15
C ILE A 571 -19.73 4.82 -18.46
N HIS A 572 -18.84 4.29 -19.30
CA HIS A 572 -19.20 3.66 -20.58
C HIS A 572 -19.56 2.18 -20.45
N ASP A 573 -19.09 1.52 -19.37
CA ASP A 573 -19.32 0.10 -19.15
C ASP A 573 -20.72 -0.16 -18.58
N SER A 574 -21.59 -0.77 -19.38
CA SER A 574 -22.96 -1.09 -18.99
C SER A 574 -23.07 -2.22 -17.96
N ARG A 575 -21.96 -2.88 -17.60
CA ARG A 575 -21.91 -3.95 -16.58
C ARG A 575 -21.80 -3.41 -15.17
N VAL A 576 -21.66 -2.09 -14.98
CA VAL A 576 -21.62 -1.48 -13.64
C VAL A 576 -22.88 -1.85 -12.85
N PRO A 577 -22.74 -2.50 -11.67
CA PRO A 577 -23.87 -2.74 -10.78
C PRO A 577 -24.54 -1.44 -10.33
N PRO A 578 -25.83 -1.47 -10.01
CA PRO A 578 -26.50 -0.30 -9.46
C PRO A 578 -26.02 0.04 -8.05
N PHE A 579 -26.30 1.26 -7.61
CA PHE A 579 -26.29 1.58 -6.19
C PHE A 579 -27.69 1.35 -5.62
N ASP A 580 -27.77 0.55 -4.57
CA ASP A 580 -29.02 0.20 -3.88
C ASP A 580 -29.23 1.01 -2.60
N VAL A 581 -28.15 1.55 -2.02
CA VAL A 581 -28.17 2.23 -0.73
C VAL A 581 -27.52 3.60 -0.82
N ILE A 582 -28.14 4.60 -0.18
CA ILE A 582 -27.54 5.90 0.13
C ILE A 582 -27.54 6.05 1.66
N GLU A 583 -26.36 6.24 2.25
CA GLU A 583 -26.20 6.56 3.66
C GLU A 583 -25.65 7.96 3.84
N VAL A 584 -26.22 8.74 4.75
CA VAL A 584 -25.76 10.10 5.06
C VAL A 584 -25.44 10.20 6.54
N LEU A 585 -24.19 10.56 6.87
CA LEU A 585 -23.69 10.73 8.24
C LEU A 585 -23.65 12.22 8.62
N GLY A 586 -24.01 12.54 9.86
CA GLY A 586 -23.88 13.87 10.42
C GLY A 586 -24.95 14.88 9.99
N ILE A 587 -26.03 14.43 9.34
CA ILE A 587 -27.12 15.30 8.90
C ILE A 587 -27.98 15.75 10.09
N ARG A 588 -28.34 17.02 10.13
CA ARG A 588 -29.07 17.61 11.28
C ARG A 588 -30.58 17.69 11.08
N TYR A 589 -31.04 17.42 9.86
CA TYR A 589 -32.42 17.59 9.44
C TYR A 589 -33.16 16.25 9.41
N VAL A 590 -34.43 16.25 9.83
CA VAL A 590 -35.26 15.04 9.82
C VAL A 590 -35.79 14.81 8.40
N PRO A 591 -35.44 13.71 7.71
CA PRO A 591 -35.91 13.49 6.35
C PRO A 591 -37.38 13.08 6.30
N ASP A 592 -38.05 13.48 5.23
CA ASP A 592 -39.26 12.81 4.76
C ASP A 592 -38.89 11.78 3.68
N LEU A 593 -38.65 10.54 4.12
CA LEU A 593 -38.29 9.41 3.24
C LEU A 593 -39.38 9.03 2.24
N THR A 594 -40.60 9.55 2.39
CA THR A 594 -41.68 9.36 1.41
C THR A 594 -41.62 10.36 0.26
N SER A 595 -40.78 11.39 0.39
CA SER A 595 -40.62 12.47 -0.60
C SER A 595 -39.44 12.29 -1.54
N VAL A 596 -38.69 11.18 -1.43
CA VAL A 596 -37.49 10.92 -2.23
C VAL A 596 -37.86 10.85 -3.71
N LYS A 597 -37.16 11.67 -4.51
CA LYS A 597 -37.31 11.71 -5.97
C LYS A 597 -35.97 11.47 -6.65
N ILE A 598 -36.03 10.85 -7.83
CA ILE A 598 -34.94 10.71 -8.78
C ILE A 598 -35.40 11.38 -10.07
N ASP A 599 -34.65 12.37 -10.55
CA ASP A 599 -34.96 13.19 -11.74
C ASP A 599 -36.42 13.69 -11.72
N SER A 600 -36.82 14.28 -10.59
CA SER A 600 -38.17 14.79 -10.30
C SER A 600 -39.31 13.75 -10.20
N HIS A 601 -39.03 12.46 -10.38
CA HIS A 601 -40.01 11.38 -10.26
C HIS A 601 -39.88 10.68 -8.90
N LEU A 602 -41.00 10.26 -8.30
CA LEU A 602 -40.98 9.57 -7.01
C LEU A 602 -40.17 8.27 -7.10
N ALA A 603 -39.19 8.11 -6.21
CA ALA A 603 -38.29 6.97 -6.19
C ALA A 603 -38.94 5.74 -5.56
N LYS A 604 -38.55 4.54 -6.01
CA LYS A 604 -38.97 3.26 -5.42
C LYS A 604 -38.13 2.92 -4.19
N VAL A 605 -38.31 3.70 -3.12
CA VAL A 605 -37.64 3.47 -1.84
C VAL A 605 -38.35 2.38 -1.03
N ASP A 606 -37.59 1.43 -0.51
CA ASP A 606 -38.07 0.45 0.45
C ASP A 606 -38.27 1.13 1.81
N GLN A 607 -39.53 1.47 2.11
CA GLN A 607 -39.91 2.16 3.34
C GLN A 607 -39.75 1.29 4.60
N GLN A 608 -39.57 -0.03 4.48
CA GLN A 608 -39.34 -0.91 5.64
C GLN A 608 -37.86 -0.96 6.02
N LYS A 609 -36.96 -0.81 5.04
CA LYS A 609 -35.52 -0.84 5.26
C LYS A 609 -34.90 0.55 5.39
N SER A 610 -35.54 1.57 4.82
CA SER A 610 -35.07 2.95 4.93
C SER A 610 -35.44 3.56 6.28
N TYR A 611 -34.50 4.25 6.94
CA TYR A 611 -34.72 4.83 8.26
C TYR A 611 -33.89 6.09 8.53
N TRP A 612 -34.34 6.84 9.53
CA TRP A 612 -33.63 7.95 10.14
C TRP A 612 -33.28 7.59 11.59
N ASN A 613 -31.98 7.61 11.92
CA ASN A 613 -31.48 7.41 13.27
C ASN A 613 -31.09 8.76 13.89
N GLU A 614 -32.01 9.33 14.68
CA GLU A 614 -31.83 10.66 15.27
C GLU A 614 -30.62 10.77 16.22
N PRO A 615 -30.36 9.80 17.13
CA PRO A 615 -29.15 9.84 17.98
C PRO A 615 -27.85 9.83 17.18
N LYS A 616 -27.79 9.00 16.12
CA LYS A 616 -26.60 8.85 15.30
C LYS A 616 -26.47 9.89 14.17
N LYS A 617 -27.49 10.73 13.97
CA LYS A 617 -27.57 11.66 12.84
C LYS A 617 -27.33 10.97 11.50
N LEU A 618 -27.92 9.79 11.33
CA LEU A 618 -27.71 8.91 10.19
C LEU A 618 -29.00 8.68 9.41
N ILE A 619 -28.97 8.94 8.11
CA ILE A 619 -30.00 8.52 7.16
C ILE A 619 -29.54 7.27 6.43
N HIS A 620 -30.44 6.29 6.29
CA HIS A 620 -30.28 5.13 5.43
C HIS A 620 -31.46 5.06 4.46
N ILE A 621 -31.19 5.12 3.15
CA ILE A 621 -32.19 4.98 2.08
C ILE A 621 -31.81 3.75 1.28
N GLU A 622 -32.70 2.76 1.21
CA GLU A 622 -32.51 1.53 0.45
C GLU A 622 -33.62 1.37 -0.60
N GLY A 623 -33.26 0.89 -1.78
CA GLY A 623 -34.18 0.45 -2.82
C GLY A 623 -33.44 -0.33 -3.90
N ASP A 624 -34.09 -1.33 -4.48
CA ASP A 624 -33.46 -2.15 -5.53
C ASP A 624 -33.22 -1.28 -6.78
N GLY A 625 -31.95 -1.12 -7.18
CA GLY A 625 -31.59 -0.37 -8.37
C GLY A 625 -31.85 1.13 -8.28
N LEU A 626 -31.63 1.77 -7.12
CA LEU A 626 -31.87 3.21 -6.96
C LEU A 626 -31.09 4.05 -7.97
N ILE A 627 -29.80 3.75 -8.18
CA ILE A 627 -28.94 4.53 -9.07
C ILE A 627 -28.31 3.63 -10.12
N HIS A 628 -28.58 3.93 -11.38
CA HIS A 628 -27.94 3.27 -12.52
C HIS A 628 -26.99 4.26 -13.20
N LEU A 629 -25.69 4.00 -13.08
CA LEU A 629 -24.67 4.82 -13.76
C LEU A 629 -24.62 4.46 -15.24
N GLN A 630 -24.65 5.48 -16.09
CA GLN A 630 -24.57 5.34 -17.55
C GLN A 630 -23.72 6.47 -18.13
N THR A 631 -23.36 6.36 -19.40
CA THR A 631 -22.52 7.37 -20.05
C THR A 631 -23.29 8.65 -20.31
N ASN A 632 -22.67 9.80 -20.02
CA ASN A 632 -23.23 11.13 -20.25
C ASN A 632 -24.58 11.39 -19.57
N THR A 633 -24.80 10.79 -18.38
CA THR A 633 -26.00 11.03 -17.58
C THR A 633 -25.73 11.99 -16.43
N SER A 634 -26.74 12.80 -16.12
CA SER A 634 -26.81 13.58 -14.89
C SER A 634 -28.05 13.13 -14.14
N ILE A 635 -27.89 12.70 -12.90
CA ILE A 635 -28.96 12.19 -12.04
C ILE A 635 -29.07 13.11 -10.85
N THR A 636 -30.29 13.58 -10.55
CA THR A 636 -30.58 14.37 -9.36
C THR A 636 -31.47 13.57 -8.42
N ILE A 637 -30.99 13.33 -7.21
CA ILE A 637 -31.77 12.69 -6.14
C ILE A 637 -32.04 13.72 -5.07
N GLU A 638 -33.31 13.92 -4.70
CA GLU A 638 -33.70 14.92 -3.72
C GLU A 638 -34.78 14.41 -2.76
N TRP A 639 -34.78 14.91 -1.52
CA TRP A 639 -35.86 14.68 -0.56
C TRP A 639 -36.04 15.88 0.37
N ASN A 640 -37.27 16.07 0.83
CA ASN A 640 -37.64 17.15 1.74
C ASN A 640 -37.30 16.79 3.19
N HIS A 641 -37.18 17.81 4.02
CA HIS A 641 -37.08 17.68 5.47
C HIS A 641 -38.43 18.00 6.13
N LYS A 642 -38.77 17.26 7.19
CA LYS A 642 -39.98 17.50 7.98
C LYS A 642 -39.85 18.82 8.73
N LYS A 643 -40.90 19.64 8.71
CA LYS A 643 -40.91 20.91 9.46
C LYS A 643 -40.97 20.63 10.96
N PHE A 644 -40.29 21.47 11.74
CA PHE A 644 -40.14 21.34 13.20
C PHE A 644 -41.46 21.11 13.96
N VAL A 645 -42.57 21.67 13.46
CA VAL A 645 -43.91 21.55 14.06
C VAL A 645 -44.49 20.14 13.92
N GLU A 646 -44.29 19.48 12.77
CA GLU A 646 -44.79 18.12 12.51
C GLU A 646 -44.02 17.08 13.33
N TYR A 647 -42.73 17.34 13.56
CA TYR A 647 -41.87 16.50 14.40
C TYR A 647 -42.31 16.49 15.87
N PHE A 648 -42.65 17.67 16.42
CA PHE A 648 -43.15 17.79 17.79
C PHE A 648 -44.48 17.07 17.99
N ILE A 649 -45.38 17.13 17.00
CA ILE A 649 -46.66 16.41 17.02
C ILE A 649 -46.43 14.88 17.02
N LEU A 650 -45.47 14.38 16.22
CA LEU A 650 -45.10 12.97 16.20
C LEU A 650 -44.52 12.47 17.52
N ILE A 651 -43.63 13.25 18.16
CA ILE A 651 -43.07 12.93 19.49
C ILE A 651 -44.19 12.94 20.54
N TRP A 652 -45.04 13.96 20.52
CA TRP A 652 -46.17 14.08 21.44
C TRP A 652 -47.16 12.92 21.30
N LEU A 653 -47.45 12.47 20.07
CA LEU A 653 -48.31 11.31 19.80
C LEU A 653 -47.67 10.00 20.27
N LYS A 654 -46.37 9.79 20.05
CA LYS A 654 -45.64 8.59 20.56
C LYS A 654 -45.62 8.54 22.09
N MET A 655 -45.45 9.68 22.76
CA MET A 655 -45.53 9.76 24.22
C MET A 655 -46.93 9.46 24.76
N LYS A 656 -47.98 9.69 23.96
CA LYS A 656 -49.37 9.42 24.35
C LYS A 656 -49.79 7.96 24.22
N THR A 657 -49.08 7.16 23.44
CA THR A 657 -49.31 5.71 23.27
C THR A 657 -48.49 4.84 24.22
N LEU A 658 -47.55 5.43 24.96
CA LEU A 658 -46.70 4.77 25.97
C LEU A 658 -47.22 4.95 27.41
N ASN A 659 -48.29 5.73 27.60
CA ASN A 659 -49.14 5.77 28.80
C ASN A 659 -50.48 5.09 28.49
#